data_AF-A0A2N5X1J9-F1
#
_entry.id   AF-A0A2N5X1J9-F1
#
_cell.length_a   1.000
_cell.length_b   1.000
_cell.length_c   1.000
_cell.angle_alpha   90.00
_cell.angle_beta   90.00
_cell.angle_gamma   90.00
#
_symmetry.space_group_name_H-M   'P 1'
#
loop_
_entity.id
_entity.type
_entity.pdbx_description
1 polymer ?
#
loop_
_entity_poly.entity_id
_entity_poly.type
_entity_poly.pdbx_seq_one_letter_code
_entity_poly.pdbx_strand_id
1 'polypeptide(L)'
;MSERQQAPSSEPIEPSAFQPLDATATTKKQQGHPLRWATGAAALVFILVMGFLFSARSLQIIVTAESPANVDIAGLALPFGERFLLRPGDYNVGVVAEGYHPLDTVVTVTDADSQTAHLVLAPLPGRISIDSQPPGARVFVDDQHVGDTPLAELALEAGAHDLRVQAERHVEHGQVLEVTGREVRQQLSVALQPGWAEVTLDSTPSGAQILVDGETAGTTPAVVEIMGGERQLLLQHATYANWQQDLSITAGQHQDLGIIVLQPAAGLLQLDSRPSGANVTLNGEFQGQTPLELEITPGRAHRLAVFKPGYRRHSETVEMQAAASDNRTVALKAQLGQVEFRISPATAVLSVNGTPRGKGSQLLSLPSVEQRIEVALDGYATVKQRITPRPGLQQRVDVTLQTEAQARAARIKPEVTTALGQTMLLFNPEDSPTADFSMGASRREPGRRANEVLHPVALRRSFYLQTTEVTNAQFRLFSSAHDSGQIEGNSLNRDHQPAVQVSWQQAAAFCNWLSKREGLPPFYRETNGIITGYNPSATGYRLPSEAEWAWAARSSGAALLKFPWGDNFPPTQAVENYADNTSAYVTGRILSGYEDGYVVSAPVASFTASSRGLYDLGGNVAEWVHDVYTIPSANGSIATDPLGAQSGDNYVIRGASWAHSRIAELRLSYRDYGQAGRDDVGFRIARYAE
;
A
#
# COMPACT_ATOMS: atom_id res chain seq x y z
N MET A 1 -51.97 2.37 59.87
CA MET A 1 -51.26 1.09 60.12
C MET A 1 -50.08 1.46 61.00
N SER A 2 -50.30 1.45 62.32
CA SER A 2 -50.07 0.27 63.20
C SER A 2 -48.56 0.04 63.35
N GLU A 3 -47.96 0.01 64.54
CA GLU A 3 -48.45 0.04 65.92
C GLU A 3 -47.22 0.17 66.81
N ARG A 4 -47.39 0.83 67.98
CA ARG A 4 -46.88 0.49 69.34
C ARG A 4 -45.41 0.02 69.50
N GLN A 5 -44.66 0.46 70.52
CA GLN A 5 -44.98 0.35 71.96
C GLN A 5 -43.95 1.17 72.78
N GLN A 6 -44.38 2.17 73.54
CA GLN A 6 -44.50 2.18 75.02
C GLN A 6 -43.20 2.38 75.83
N ALA A 7 -43.03 3.61 76.33
CA ALA A 7 -42.48 3.92 77.66
C ALA A 7 -43.46 3.40 78.76
N PRO A 8 -43.05 3.26 80.05
CA PRO A 8 -43.08 4.44 80.92
C PRO A 8 -42.06 4.50 82.08
N SER A 9 -41.99 5.72 82.60
CA SER A 9 -41.50 6.26 83.87
C SER A 9 -41.81 5.48 85.16
N SER A 10 -40.91 5.62 86.15
CA SER A 10 -41.27 5.71 87.58
C SER A 10 -40.17 6.43 88.39
N GLU A 11 -40.36 7.73 88.65
CA GLU A 11 -40.15 8.30 90.00
C GLU A 11 -41.03 7.49 90.99
N PRO A 12 -40.73 7.35 92.32
CA PRO A 12 -40.56 8.53 93.19
C PRO A 12 -39.89 8.35 94.61
N ILE A 13 -39.73 9.49 95.33
CA ILE A 13 -39.92 9.76 96.81
C ILE A 13 -38.89 9.29 97.89
N GLU A 14 -38.35 10.32 98.60
CA GLU A 14 -38.02 10.56 100.06
C GLU A 14 -37.98 9.41 101.11
N PRO A 15 -37.34 9.49 102.32
CA PRO A 15 -37.24 10.67 103.23
C PRO A 15 -36.00 10.74 104.20
N SER A 16 -36.18 11.59 105.22
CA SER A 16 -35.28 12.25 106.17
C SER A 16 -34.71 11.43 107.36
N ALA A 17 -33.78 12.11 108.05
CA ALA A 17 -33.05 11.88 109.30
C ALA A 17 -33.72 11.06 110.42
N PHE A 18 -32.91 10.32 111.19
CA PHE A 18 -33.11 10.10 112.63
C PHE A 18 -31.86 9.53 113.33
N GLN A 19 -31.56 10.02 114.54
CA GLN A 19 -30.58 9.49 115.49
C GLN A 19 -31.35 8.92 116.70
N PRO A 20 -30.94 7.78 117.28
CA PRO A 20 -31.13 7.62 118.71
C PRO A 20 -29.93 7.06 119.48
N LEU A 21 -29.96 7.40 120.77
CA LEU A 21 -29.07 7.12 121.89
C LEU A 21 -29.29 5.74 122.54
N ASP A 22 -28.27 5.37 123.33
CA ASP A 22 -28.26 4.56 124.56
C ASP A 22 -28.45 3.04 124.51
N ALA A 23 -27.46 2.31 125.06
CA ALA A 23 -27.66 1.48 126.25
C ALA A 23 -26.33 0.94 126.83
N THR A 24 -26.22 1.13 128.14
CA THR A 24 -25.23 0.64 129.11
C THR A 24 -25.17 -0.89 129.22
N ALA A 25 -23.98 -1.45 129.46
CA ALA A 25 -23.78 -2.58 130.40
C ALA A 25 -22.29 -2.89 130.63
N THR A 26 -21.83 -2.63 131.85
CA THR A 26 -20.64 -3.23 132.45
C THR A 26 -20.89 -4.72 132.70
N THR A 27 -19.97 -5.62 132.34
CA THR A 27 -19.84 -6.90 133.08
C THR A 27 -18.48 -7.61 132.90
N LYS A 28 -17.81 -7.75 134.05
CA LYS A 28 -16.95 -8.83 134.53
C LYS A 28 -15.83 -9.39 133.62
N LYS A 29 -14.59 -9.06 134.02
CA LYS A 29 -13.36 -9.84 133.80
C LYS A 29 -13.57 -11.33 134.12
N GLN A 30 -13.30 -12.20 133.14
CA GLN A 30 -12.78 -13.55 133.37
C GLN A 30 -11.71 -13.88 132.32
N GLN A 31 -10.52 -14.24 132.81
CA GLN A 31 -9.39 -14.73 132.05
C GLN A 31 -9.71 -16.10 131.45
N GLY A 32 -9.49 -16.26 130.14
CA GLY A 32 -9.44 -17.55 129.46
C GLY A 32 -8.16 -17.64 128.63
N HIS A 33 -7.32 -18.64 128.90
CA HIS A 33 -5.96 -18.81 128.34
C HIS A 33 -5.92 -18.93 126.79
N PRO A 34 -5.32 -17.99 126.04
CA PRO A 34 -5.20 -18.06 124.57
C PRO A 34 -4.01 -18.88 124.06
N LEU A 35 -3.20 -19.44 124.97
CA LEU A 35 -1.88 -19.99 124.64
C LEU A 35 -1.92 -21.32 123.86
N ARG A 36 -3.06 -22.04 123.83
CA ARG A 36 -3.19 -23.31 123.08
C ARG A 36 -3.67 -23.14 121.63
N TRP A 37 -4.33 -22.02 121.30
CA TRP A 37 -4.74 -21.71 119.91
C TRP A 37 -3.65 -20.94 119.16
N ALA A 38 -2.88 -20.10 119.85
CA ALA A 38 -1.75 -19.36 119.27
C ALA A 38 -0.61 -20.28 118.80
N THR A 39 -0.31 -21.37 119.52
CA THR A 39 0.70 -22.35 119.10
C THR A 39 0.25 -23.20 117.91
N GLY A 40 -1.03 -23.54 117.81
CA GLY A 40 -1.60 -24.23 116.65
C GLY A 40 -1.61 -23.36 115.40
N ALA A 41 -1.99 -22.08 115.55
CA ALA A 41 -1.95 -21.11 114.45
C ALA A 41 -0.52 -20.80 114.00
N ALA A 42 0.44 -20.64 114.92
CA ALA A 42 1.84 -20.42 114.58
C ALA A 42 2.48 -21.63 113.88
N ALA A 43 2.13 -22.86 114.30
CA ALA A 43 2.58 -24.08 113.62
C ALA A 43 1.96 -24.22 112.22
N LEU A 44 0.68 -23.89 112.06
CA LEU A 44 0.02 -23.90 110.74
C LEU A 44 0.62 -22.84 109.80
N VAL A 45 0.86 -21.63 110.30
CA VAL A 45 1.53 -20.56 109.53
C VAL A 45 2.95 -20.96 109.17
N PHE A 46 3.71 -21.56 110.09
CA PHE A 46 5.05 -22.08 109.80
C PHE A 46 5.03 -23.18 108.73
N ILE A 47 4.06 -24.10 108.79
CA ILE A 47 3.88 -25.15 107.76
C ILE A 47 3.47 -24.53 106.42
N LEU A 48 2.59 -23.53 106.39
CA LEU A 48 2.18 -22.85 105.16
C LEU A 48 3.34 -22.04 104.54
N VAL A 49 4.13 -21.36 105.37
CA VAL A 49 5.33 -20.62 104.93
C VAL A 49 6.40 -21.58 104.43
N MET A 50 6.67 -22.69 105.14
CA MET A 50 7.57 -23.73 104.64
C MET A 50 7.04 -24.38 103.37
N GLY A 51 5.74 -24.69 103.30
CA GLY A 51 5.11 -25.24 102.10
C GLY A 51 5.25 -24.31 100.90
N PHE A 52 5.12 -23.00 101.09
CA PHE A 52 5.40 -22.01 100.05
C PHE A 52 6.88 -22.00 99.68
N LEU A 53 7.80 -21.88 100.63
CA LEU A 53 9.24 -21.80 100.34
C LEU A 53 9.80 -23.08 99.69
N PHE A 54 9.29 -24.26 100.05
CA PHE A 54 9.66 -25.53 99.42
C PHE A 54 9.03 -25.75 98.03
N SER A 55 7.95 -25.03 97.69
CA SER A 55 7.29 -25.13 96.37
C SER A 55 7.49 -23.89 95.48
N ALA A 56 8.14 -22.85 95.99
CA ALA A 56 8.44 -21.65 95.24
C ALA A 56 9.65 -21.85 94.32
N ARG A 57 9.59 -21.23 93.14
CA ARG A 57 10.63 -21.18 92.12
C ARG A 57 11.15 -19.77 91.99
N SER A 58 12.42 -19.63 91.60
CA SER A 58 13.07 -18.34 91.51
C SER A 58 12.96 -17.73 90.09
N LEU A 59 12.33 -16.57 89.95
CA LEU A 59 12.23 -15.82 88.69
C LEU A 59 13.05 -14.52 88.78
N GLN A 60 13.88 -14.24 87.78
CA GLN A 60 14.48 -12.91 87.58
C GLN A 60 13.83 -12.23 86.39
N ILE A 61 13.47 -10.96 86.54
CA ILE A 61 12.92 -10.16 85.45
C ILE A 61 13.99 -9.15 85.06
N ILE A 62 14.46 -9.23 83.82
CA ILE A 62 15.44 -8.32 83.25
C ILE A 62 14.70 -7.43 82.27
N VAL A 63 14.65 -6.13 82.57
CA VAL A 63 14.04 -5.13 81.71
C VAL A 63 15.12 -4.41 80.92
N THR A 64 15.00 -4.40 79.60
CA THR A 64 15.87 -3.62 78.71
C THR A 64 15.31 -2.20 78.60
N ALA A 65 15.83 -1.29 79.43
CA ALA A 65 15.53 0.14 79.40
C ALA A 65 16.75 0.93 79.88
N GLU A 66 16.95 2.16 79.38
CA GLU A 66 18.04 3.04 79.84
C GLU A 66 17.72 3.74 81.18
N SER A 67 16.44 3.85 81.53
CA SER A 67 15.95 4.36 82.81
C SER A 67 15.60 3.21 83.76
N PRO A 68 15.70 3.40 85.10
CA PRO A 68 15.33 2.38 86.07
C PRO A 68 13.86 1.97 85.89
N ALA A 69 13.62 0.69 85.63
CA ALA A 69 12.27 0.16 85.47
C ALA A 69 11.71 -0.32 86.82
N ASN A 70 10.44 0.00 87.08
CA ASN A 70 9.69 -0.56 88.19
C ASN A 70 8.88 -1.75 87.69
N VAL A 71 8.97 -2.89 88.40
CA VAL A 71 8.30 -4.15 88.05
C VAL A 71 7.32 -4.51 89.15
N ASP A 72 6.05 -4.62 88.80
CA ASP A 72 4.98 -5.06 89.69
C ASP A 72 4.47 -6.43 89.25
N ILE A 73 4.35 -7.39 90.17
CA ILE A 73 3.90 -8.76 89.90
C ILE A 73 2.63 -9.01 90.68
N ALA A 74 1.52 -9.24 89.98
CA ALA A 74 0.24 -9.51 90.60
C ALA A 74 0.22 -10.89 91.28
N GLY A 75 -0.11 -10.95 92.58
CA GLY A 75 -0.24 -12.19 93.35
C GLY A 75 0.77 -12.31 94.49
N LEU A 76 0.92 -13.51 95.06
CA LEU A 76 1.88 -13.76 96.14
C LEU A 76 3.29 -13.95 95.57
N ALA A 77 4.02 -12.84 95.45
CA ALA A 77 5.42 -12.78 95.04
C ALA A 77 6.30 -12.34 96.20
N LEU A 78 7.28 -13.17 96.59
CA LEU A 78 8.22 -12.82 97.66
C LEU A 78 9.54 -12.32 97.05
N PRO A 79 9.88 -11.02 97.19
CA PRO A 79 11.15 -10.51 96.67
C PRO A 79 12.32 -11.05 97.49
N PHE A 80 13.36 -11.50 96.80
CA PHE A 80 14.59 -12.05 97.38
C PHE A 80 15.80 -11.59 96.54
N GLY A 81 16.35 -10.42 96.88
CA GLY A 81 17.37 -9.76 96.07
C GLY A 81 16.78 -9.27 94.74
N GLU A 82 17.46 -9.58 93.63
CA GLU A 82 17.01 -9.26 92.26
C GLU A 82 16.01 -10.29 91.68
N ARG A 83 15.56 -11.24 92.52
CA ARG A 83 14.71 -12.35 92.09
C ARG A 83 13.44 -12.39 92.92
N PHE A 84 12.39 -12.96 92.36
CA PHE A 84 11.12 -13.20 93.01
C PHE A 84 10.94 -14.70 93.25
N LEU A 85 10.48 -15.07 94.44
CA LEU A 85 10.05 -16.42 94.78
C LEU A 85 8.54 -16.51 94.58
N LEU A 86 8.14 -17.33 93.62
CA LEU A 86 6.77 -17.49 93.13
C LEU A 86 6.46 -18.98 92.98
N ARG A 87 5.24 -19.42 93.23
CA ARG A 87 4.85 -20.80 92.90
C ARG A 87 4.66 -20.95 91.38
N PRO A 88 4.86 -22.15 90.81
CA PRO A 88 4.57 -22.39 89.40
C PRO A 88 3.16 -21.94 89.01
N GLY A 89 3.03 -21.21 87.91
CA GLY A 89 1.79 -20.56 87.45
C GLY A 89 2.04 -19.33 86.60
N ASP A 90 0.97 -18.72 86.08
CA ASP A 90 1.03 -17.52 85.26
C ASP A 90 0.81 -16.26 86.11
N TYR A 91 1.69 -15.27 85.94
CA TYR A 91 1.63 -14.01 86.68
C TYR A 91 1.55 -12.82 85.74
N ASN A 92 0.63 -11.89 86.01
CA ASN A 92 0.62 -10.61 85.34
C ASN A 92 1.75 -9.75 85.90
N VAL A 93 2.60 -9.25 85.02
CA VAL A 93 3.74 -8.41 85.31
C VAL A 93 3.55 -7.07 84.61
N GLY A 94 3.41 -6.02 85.40
CA GLY A 94 3.41 -4.63 84.92
C GLY A 94 4.82 -4.05 85.04
N VAL A 95 5.29 -3.43 83.97
CA VAL A 95 6.60 -2.76 83.92
C VAL A 95 6.43 -1.32 83.46
N VAL A 96 6.98 -0.40 84.24
CA VAL A 96 6.96 1.04 83.91
C VAL A 96 8.37 1.59 84.01
N ALA A 97 8.81 2.34 83.00
CA ALA A 97 10.06 3.10 83.04
C ALA A 97 9.85 4.50 82.44
N GLU A 98 10.55 5.49 82.97
CA GLU A 98 10.46 6.87 82.49
C GLU A 98 10.93 6.99 81.03
N GLY A 99 10.14 7.64 80.18
CA GLY A 99 10.44 7.80 78.76
C GLY A 99 10.00 6.61 77.89
N TYR A 100 9.33 5.61 78.46
CA TYR A 100 8.85 4.42 77.74
C TYR A 100 7.35 4.21 77.94
N HIS A 101 6.72 3.50 77.00
CA HIS A 101 5.35 3.03 77.15
C HIS A 101 5.27 1.98 78.28
N PRO A 102 4.26 2.03 79.18
CA PRO A 102 4.00 0.96 80.14
C PRO A 102 3.79 -0.39 79.43
N LEU A 103 4.32 -1.46 80.01
CA LEU A 103 4.17 -2.82 79.49
C LEU A 103 3.51 -3.72 80.53
N ASP A 104 2.29 -4.15 80.25
CA ASP A 104 1.61 -5.21 81.00
C ASP A 104 1.68 -6.52 80.22
N THR A 105 2.25 -7.57 80.82
CA THR A 105 2.41 -8.87 80.17
C THR A 105 2.25 -10.03 81.14
N VAL A 106 2.14 -11.25 80.62
CA VAL A 106 2.06 -12.46 81.44
C VAL A 106 3.40 -13.18 81.42
N VAL A 107 3.93 -13.48 82.59
CA VAL A 107 5.15 -14.28 82.75
C VAL A 107 4.79 -15.61 83.42
N THR A 108 5.02 -16.71 82.71
CA THR A 108 4.81 -18.07 83.21
C THR A 108 6.01 -18.51 84.05
N VAL A 109 5.74 -18.86 85.30
CA VAL A 109 6.70 -19.48 86.22
C VAL A 109 6.56 -21.00 86.09
N THR A 110 7.58 -21.64 85.51
CA THR A 110 7.63 -23.10 85.35
C THR A 110 8.13 -23.80 86.62
N ASP A 111 8.15 -25.15 86.63
CA ASP A 111 8.71 -25.98 87.72
C ASP A 111 10.26 -25.94 87.81
N ALA A 112 10.94 -25.17 86.96
CA ALA A 112 12.40 -25.02 87.03
C ALA A 112 12.83 -24.31 88.32
N ASP A 113 13.93 -24.76 88.93
CA ASP A 113 14.45 -24.16 90.18
C ASP A 113 14.78 -22.66 90.02
N SER A 114 15.16 -22.23 88.81
CA SER A 114 15.53 -20.85 88.47
C SER A 114 15.21 -20.53 87.00
N GLN A 115 14.64 -19.36 86.73
CA GLN A 115 14.33 -18.89 85.37
C GLN A 115 14.45 -17.36 85.23
N THR A 116 14.58 -16.88 83.99
CA THR A 116 14.73 -15.44 83.70
C THR A 116 13.76 -15.02 82.59
N ALA A 117 13.04 -13.92 82.79
CA ALA A 117 12.19 -13.30 81.80
C ALA A 117 12.81 -11.99 81.32
N HIS A 118 12.95 -11.83 80.00
CA HIS A 118 13.45 -10.61 79.37
C HIS A 118 12.30 -9.79 78.82
N LEU A 119 12.16 -8.55 79.25
CA LEU A 119 11.11 -7.62 78.85
C LEU A 119 11.75 -6.39 78.20
N VAL A 120 11.27 -5.99 77.02
CA VAL A 120 11.78 -4.81 76.28
C VAL A 120 10.69 -3.77 76.23
N LEU A 121 10.98 -2.56 76.70
CA LEU A 121 10.03 -1.44 76.66
C LEU A 121 10.19 -0.65 75.36
N ALA A 122 9.06 -0.23 74.77
CA ALA A 122 9.06 0.67 73.62
C ALA A 122 9.27 2.13 74.09
N PRO A 123 10.26 2.87 73.58
CA PRO A 123 10.46 4.27 73.93
C PRO A 123 9.29 5.13 73.44
N LEU A 124 8.97 6.19 74.17
CA LEU A 124 8.04 7.23 73.69
C LEU A 124 8.64 7.98 72.48
N PRO A 125 7.84 8.67 71.65
CA PRO A 125 8.35 9.55 70.61
C PRO A 125 9.32 10.63 71.13
N GLY A 126 10.33 10.96 70.34
CA GLY A 126 11.20 12.13 70.55
C GLY A 126 10.49 13.44 70.18
N ARG A 127 11.14 14.59 70.38
CA ARG A 127 10.65 15.90 69.95
C ARG A 127 11.68 16.58 69.06
N ILE A 128 11.36 16.72 67.78
CA ILE A 128 12.28 17.26 66.77
C ILE A 128 11.84 18.66 66.37
N SER A 129 12.79 19.58 66.37
CA SER A 129 12.62 20.94 65.87
C SER A 129 13.55 21.18 64.69
N ILE A 130 13.02 21.68 63.57
CA ILE A 130 13.71 21.79 62.28
C ILE A 130 13.62 23.22 61.76
N ASP A 131 14.77 23.87 61.60
CA ASP A 131 14.92 25.17 60.96
C ASP A 131 15.52 25.04 59.57
N SER A 132 15.26 26.00 58.68
CA SER A 132 16.03 26.15 57.45
C SER A 132 16.39 27.59 57.12
N GLN A 133 17.44 27.72 56.30
CA GLN A 133 17.87 28.96 55.68
C GLN A 133 17.77 28.79 54.15
N PRO A 134 16.87 29.50 53.44
CA PRO A 134 15.83 30.42 53.97
C PRO A 134 14.72 29.69 54.76
N PRO A 135 13.96 30.40 55.62
CA PRO A 135 12.80 29.83 56.31
C PRO A 135 11.62 29.60 55.35
N GLY A 136 10.65 28.78 55.75
CA GLY A 136 9.47 28.43 54.95
C GLY A 136 9.71 27.27 53.98
N ALA A 137 10.72 26.44 54.23
CA ALA A 137 10.96 25.24 53.43
C ALA A 137 10.02 24.12 53.89
N ARG A 138 9.44 23.40 52.93
CA ARG A 138 8.60 22.22 53.18
C ARG A 138 9.46 21.08 53.69
N VAL A 139 9.00 20.44 54.76
CA VAL A 139 9.67 19.33 55.43
C VAL A 139 8.88 18.05 55.22
N PHE A 140 9.57 17.00 54.79
CA PHE A 140 9.05 15.67 54.61
C PHE A 140 9.83 14.70 55.49
N VAL A 141 9.12 13.80 56.17
CA VAL A 141 9.69 12.71 56.95
C VAL A 141 9.05 11.42 56.45
N ASP A 142 9.88 10.45 56.05
CA ASP A 142 9.45 9.18 55.44
C ASP A 142 8.45 9.39 54.29
N ASP A 143 8.79 10.33 53.41
CA ASP A 143 7.98 10.79 52.27
C ASP A 143 6.63 11.45 52.59
N GLN A 144 6.30 11.65 53.87
CA GLN A 144 5.11 12.36 54.30
C GLN A 144 5.43 13.82 54.63
N HIS A 145 4.64 14.75 54.08
CA HIS A 145 4.75 16.17 54.40
C HIS A 145 4.31 16.42 55.85
N VAL A 146 5.22 16.93 56.69
CA VAL A 146 4.99 17.15 58.13
C VAL A 146 4.82 18.63 58.50
N GLY A 147 5.21 19.56 57.64
CA GLY A 147 5.05 21.00 57.83
C GLY A 147 6.13 21.83 57.16
N ASP A 148 6.17 23.13 57.43
CA ASP A 148 7.16 24.07 56.90
C ASP A 148 8.09 24.57 58.02
N THR A 149 9.35 24.88 57.70
CA THR A 149 10.31 25.44 58.66
C THR A 149 10.01 26.91 59.01
N PRO A 150 10.25 27.38 60.24
CA PRO A 150 10.62 26.61 61.45
C PRO A 150 9.50 25.67 61.91
N LEU A 151 9.80 24.38 62.03
CA LEU A 151 8.89 23.36 62.54
C LEU A 151 9.34 22.98 63.95
N ALA A 152 8.50 23.17 64.96
CA ALA A 152 8.87 22.95 66.35
C ALA A 152 8.13 21.75 66.96
N GLU A 153 8.83 21.01 67.84
CA GLU A 153 8.25 19.96 68.70
C GLU A 153 7.50 18.84 67.92
N LEU A 154 7.99 18.47 66.73
CA LEU A 154 7.47 17.34 65.96
C LEU A 154 7.72 16.04 66.72
N ALA A 155 6.65 15.32 67.06
CA ALA A 155 6.75 14.01 67.68
C ALA A 155 7.07 12.94 66.61
N LEU A 156 8.23 12.29 66.74
CA LEU A 156 8.65 11.19 65.87
C LEU A 156 9.06 9.97 66.70
N GLU A 157 8.73 8.78 66.22
CA GLU A 157 9.13 7.53 66.86
C GLU A 157 10.65 7.40 66.95
N ALA A 158 11.16 6.58 67.87
CA ALA A 158 12.59 6.36 67.97
C ALA A 158 13.12 5.54 66.78
N GLY A 159 14.22 5.98 66.17
CA GLY A 159 14.84 5.29 65.03
C GLY A 159 15.29 6.23 63.91
N ALA A 160 15.73 5.64 62.81
CA ALA A 160 16.17 6.36 61.61
C ALA A 160 14.95 6.75 60.75
N HIS A 161 14.88 8.02 60.38
CA HIS A 161 13.84 8.58 59.52
C HIS A 161 14.45 9.30 58.32
N ASP A 162 13.84 9.19 57.14
CA ASP A 162 14.29 9.89 55.94
C ASP A 162 13.74 11.32 55.93
N LEU A 163 14.62 12.31 56.10
CA LEU A 163 14.26 13.72 56.10
C LEU A 163 14.56 14.34 54.74
N ARG A 164 13.57 15.03 54.15
CA ARG A 164 13.75 15.86 52.96
C ARG A 164 13.22 17.27 53.20
N VAL A 165 14.03 18.28 52.87
CA VAL A 165 13.70 19.70 53.03
C VAL A 165 13.76 20.39 51.67
N GLN A 166 12.68 21.04 51.28
CA GLN A 166 12.49 21.61 49.95
C GLN A 166 12.00 23.07 50.02
N ALA A 167 12.71 23.98 49.36
CA ALA A 167 12.25 25.35 49.13
C ALA A 167 12.21 25.69 47.64
N GLU A 168 11.40 26.68 47.29
CA GLU A 168 11.29 27.17 45.91
C GLU A 168 12.63 27.75 45.43
N ARG A 169 13.03 27.49 44.18
CA ARG A 169 14.30 27.91 43.58
C ARG A 169 15.57 27.45 44.32
N HIS A 170 15.49 26.40 45.14
CA HIS A 170 16.63 25.80 45.86
C HIS A 170 16.79 24.31 45.53
N VAL A 171 17.99 23.78 45.73
CA VAL A 171 18.28 22.35 45.63
C VAL A 171 17.67 21.63 46.84
N GLU A 172 17.00 20.51 46.59
CA GLU A 172 16.42 19.65 47.64
C GLU A 172 17.53 19.08 48.55
N HIS A 173 17.35 19.17 49.87
CA HIS A 173 18.27 18.62 50.85
C HIS A 173 17.69 17.37 51.50
N GLY A 174 18.33 16.21 51.31
CA GLY A 174 17.95 14.94 51.91
C GLY A 174 19.00 14.42 52.89
N GLN A 175 18.57 13.93 54.06
CA GLN A 175 19.45 13.28 55.04
C GLN A 175 18.69 12.30 55.93
N VAL A 176 19.38 11.31 56.48
CA VAL A 176 18.80 10.43 57.52
C VAL A 176 18.84 11.16 58.86
N LEU A 177 17.69 11.22 59.54
CA LEU A 177 17.52 11.78 60.88
C LEU A 177 17.38 10.63 61.89
N GLU A 178 18.36 10.50 62.79
CA GLU A 178 18.30 9.57 63.90
C GLU A 178 17.55 10.19 65.09
N VAL A 179 16.38 9.64 65.41
CA VAL A 179 15.52 10.09 66.51
C VAL A 179 15.78 9.25 67.76
N THR A 180 16.18 9.90 68.85
CA THR A 180 16.57 9.25 70.11
C THR A 180 15.37 8.66 70.87
N GLY A 181 14.16 9.18 70.64
CA GLY A 181 12.96 8.83 71.40
C GLY A 181 12.94 9.38 72.83
N ARG A 182 12.09 8.81 73.69
CA ARG A 182 11.98 9.05 75.13
C ARG A 182 11.74 10.51 75.52
N GLU A 183 10.95 11.24 74.73
CA GLU A 183 10.69 12.68 74.93
C GLU A 183 11.96 13.57 74.85
N VAL A 184 13.07 13.04 74.31
CA VAL A 184 14.30 13.82 74.11
C VAL A 184 14.09 14.84 72.99
N ARG A 185 14.48 16.09 73.25
CA ARG A 185 14.44 17.19 72.28
C ARG A 185 15.71 17.20 71.41
N GLN A 186 15.54 17.26 70.10
CA GLN A 186 16.63 17.42 69.13
C GLN A 186 16.33 18.60 68.19
N GLN A 187 17.34 19.42 67.90
CA GLN A 187 17.25 20.54 66.97
C GLN A 187 18.09 20.24 65.71
N LEU A 188 17.54 20.52 64.55
CA LEU A 188 18.22 20.45 63.27
C LEU A 188 18.08 21.78 62.51
N SER A 189 19.16 22.25 61.89
CA SER A 189 19.13 23.43 61.01
C SER A 189 19.70 23.08 59.64
N VAL A 190 18.93 23.35 58.58
CA VAL A 190 19.28 23.00 57.19
C VAL A 190 19.49 24.26 56.35
N ALA A 191 20.67 24.44 55.77
CA ALA A 191 20.94 25.52 54.82
C ALA A 191 20.77 25.02 53.38
N LEU A 192 19.75 25.53 52.68
CA LEU A 192 19.47 25.14 51.29
C LEU A 192 20.31 25.96 50.32
N GLN A 193 20.84 25.30 49.29
CA GLN A 193 21.61 25.96 48.23
C GLN A 193 20.68 26.43 47.10
N PRO A 194 20.93 27.59 46.46
CA PRO A 194 20.16 28.03 45.29
C PRO A 194 20.20 27.01 44.15
N GLY A 195 19.05 26.74 43.53
CA GLY A 195 18.86 25.77 42.44
C GLY A 195 19.01 26.35 41.04
N TRP A 196 19.61 27.53 40.93
CA TRP A 196 19.80 28.29 39.69
C TRP A 196 21.26 28.72 39.55
N ALA A 197 21.64 29.17 38.36
CA ALA A 197 22.94 29.76 38.06
C ALA A 197 22.79 31.06 37.27
N GLU A 198 23.77 31.95 37.41
CA GLU A 198 23.88 33.13 36.58
C GLU A 198 24.45 32.76 35.21
N VAL A 199 23.75 33.16 34.15
CA VAL A 199 24.20 32.98 32.77
C VAL A 199 24.42 34.35 32.13
N THR A 200 25.65 34.63 31.72
CA THR A 200 26.00 35.85 30.99
C THR A 200 25.72 35.66 29.50
N LEU A 201 24.92 36.56 28.95
CA LEU A 201 24.47 36.53 27.57
C LEU A 201 24.77 37.86 26.90
N ASP A 202 25.50 37.81 25.77
CA ASP A 202 25.74 38.96 24.91
C ASP A 202 25.47 38.57 23.45
N SER A 203 25.08 39.54 22.62
CA SER A 203 24.88 39.31 21.19
C SER A 203 25.34 40.48 20.34
N THR A 204 25.70 40.18 19.09
CA THR A 204 25.94 41.18 18.05
C THR A 204 24.90 41.02 16.94
N PRO A 205 23.99 41.99 16.74
CA PRO A 205 23.81 43.23 17.51
C PRO A 205 23.27 42.97 18.92
N SER A 206 23.50 43.93 19.83
CA SER A 206 22.91 43.93 21.17
C SER A 206 21.42 44.25 21.11
N GLY A 207 20.67 43.91 22.16
CA GLY A 207 19.24 44.17 22.28
C GLY A 207 18.35 43.04 21.78
N ALA A 208 18.90 41.83 21.63
CA ALA A 208 18.11 40.65 21.32
C ALA A 208 17.33 40.22 22.57
N GLN A 209 16.02 39.95 22.41
CA GLN A 209 15.18 39.41 23.46
C GLN A 209 15.63 37.99 23.79
N ILE A 210 15.85 37.74 25.08
CA ILE A 210 16.27 36.45 25.63
C ILE A 210 15.02 35.73 26.11
N LEU A 211 14.79 34.53 25.58
CA LEU A 211 13.75 33.61 26.06
C LEU A 211 14.39 32.32 26.57
N VAL A 212 13.97 31.88 27.75
CA VAL A 212 14.38 30.61 28.36
C VAL A 212 13.14 29.74 28.49
N ASP A 213 13.14 28.57 27.87
CA ASP A 213 11.99 27.66 27.78
C ASP A 213 10.69 28.35 27.28
N GLY A 214 10.84 29.39 26.45
CA GLY A 214 9.74 30.19 25.89
C GLY A 214 9.30 31.38 26.75
N GLU A 215 9.83 31.56 27.97
CA GLU A 215 9.53 32.71 28.83
C GLU A 215 10.58 33.82 28.66
N THR A 216 10.15 35.09 28.66
CA THR A 216 11.06 36.23 28.47
C THR A 216 11.92 36.44 29.72
N ALA A 217 13.24 36.29 29.58
CA ALA A 217 14.21 36.46 30.65
C ALA A 217 14.94 37.83 30.61
N GLY A 218 14.91 38.54 29.47
CA GLY A 218 15.52 39.87 29.36
C GLY A 218 15.91 40.24 27.93
N THR A 219 16.90 41.12 27.78
CA THR A 219 17.49 41.50 26.49
C THR A 219 19.01 41.57 26.59
N THR A 220 19.75 41.10 25.59
CA THR A 220 21.23 41.13 25.59
C THR A 220 21.79 42.56 25.51
N PRO A 221 22.96 42.86 26.12
CA PRO A 221 23.69 42.02 27.08
C PRO A 221 22.99 41.98 28.44
N ALA A 222 22.87 40.79 29.03
CA ALA A 222 22.30 40.61 30.36
C ALA A 222 22.92 39.42 31.09
N VAL A 223 22.88 39.47 32.43
CA VAL A 223 23.09 38.31 33.29
C VAL A 223 21.71 37.86 33.76
N VAL A 224 21.34 36.62 33.44
CA VAL A 224 20.02 36.05 33.77
C VAL A 224 20.17 34.85 34.71
N GLU A 225 19.26 34.72 35.67
CA GLU A 225 19.23 33.58 36.58
C GLU A 225 18.43 32.44 35.95
N ILE A 226 19.11 31.34 35.59
CA ILE A 226 18.47 30.18 34.94
C ILE A 226 18.47 28.99 35.91
N MET A 227 17.31 28.36 36.08
CA MET A 227 17.17 27.16 36.90
C MET A 227 17.99 25.99 36.35
N GLY A 228 18.62 25.21 37.23
CA GLY A 228 19.44 24.06 36.85
C GLY A 228 18.68 23.02 36.01
N GLY A 229 19.44 22.22 35.25
CA GLY A 229 18.95 21.23 34.29
C GLY A 229 19.13 21.65 32.84
N GLU A 230 18.55 20.85 31.92
CA GLU A 230 18.50 21.17 30.49
C GLU A 230 17.47 22.26 30.22
N ARG A 231 17.88 23.31 29.52
CA ARG A 231 17.10 24.53 29.26
C ARG A 231 17.28 24.97 27.82
N GLN A 232 16.21 25.41 27.17
CA GLN A 232 16.29 25.94 25.83
C GLN A 232 16.43 27.46 25.86
N LEU A 233 17.52 27.97 25.28
CA LEU A 233 17.76 29.39 25.10
C LEU A 233 17.39 29.81 23.67
N LEU A 234 16.62 30.87 23.54
CA LEU A 234 16.25 31.48 22.27
C LEU A 234 16.54 32.99 22.32
N LEU A 235 17.30 33.49 21.36
CA LEU A 235 17.52 34.92 21.13
C LEU A 235 16.73 35.39 19.92
N GLN A 236 15.88 36.39 20.12
CA GLN A 236 15.05 37.00 19.07
C GLN A 236 15.44 38.45 18.86
N HIS A 237 15.56 38.88 17.61
CA HIS A 237 15.85 40.28 17.30
C HIS A 237 15.13 40.67 16.00
N ALA A 238 14.57 41.87 15.92
CA ALA A 238 13.59 42.26 14.90
C ALA A 238 14.06 42.09 13.43
N THR A 239 15.35 42.29 13.16
CA THR A 239 15.95 42.20 11.81
C THR A 239 16.90 41.03 11.64
N TYR A 240 17.00 40.13 12.62
CA TYR A 240 17.94 39.01 12.61
C TYR A 240 17.19 37.69 12.80
N ALA A 241 17.75 36.62 12.25
CA ALA A 241 17.21 35.28 12.41
C ALA A 241 17.26 34.87 13.89
N ASN A 242 16.25 34.12 14.32
CA ASN A 242 16.22 33.54 15.66
C ASN A 242 17.43 32.63 15.86
N TRP A 243 18.12 32.80 16.99
CA TRP A 243 19.23 31.95 17.39
C TRP A 243 18.79 31.09 18.58
N GLN A 244 19.07 29.80 18.55
CA GLN A 244 18.60 28.86 19.56
C GLN A 244 19.71 27.89 19.96
N GLN A 245 19.80 27.58 21.26
CA GLN A 245 20.73 26.59 21.80
C GLN A 245 20.14 25.93 23.06
N ASP A 246 20.30 24.61 23.18
CA ASP A 246 20.02 23.89 24.41
C ASP A 246 21.23 23.98 25.36
N LEU A 247 20.97 24.26 26.64
CA LEU A 247 21.95 24.52 27.69
C LEU A 247 21.76 23.56 28.86
N SER A 248 22.84 22.91 29.28
CA SER A 248 22.90 22.15 30.53
C SER A 248 23.39 23.05 31.67
N ILE A 249 22.48 23.55 32.50
CA ILE A 249 22.79 24.48 33.60
C ILE A 249 23.07 23.71 34.91
N THR A 250 24.24 23.95 35.50
CA THR A 250 24.58 23.42 36.84
C THR A 250 24.33 24.51 37.89
N ALA A 251 23.45 24.25 38.85
CA ALA A 251 23.09 25.21 39.89
C ALA A 251 24.32 25.74 40.66
N GLY A 252 24.35 27.05 40.93
CA GLY A 252 25.44 27.74 41.63
C GLY A 252 26.70 28.02 40.81
N GLN A 253 26.81 27.54 39.56
CA GLN A 253 27.98 27.74 38.71
C GLN A 253 27.71 28.77 37.61
N HIS A 254 28.37 29.93 37.68
CA HIS A 254 28.29 30.97 36.64
C HIS A 254 28.71 30.43 35.26
N GLN A 255 27.93 30.70 34.23
CA GLN A 255 28.19 30.29 32.84
C GLN A 255 28.19 31.49 31.91
N ASP A 256 29.27 31.67 31.13
CA ASP A 256 29.38 32.73 30.13
C ASP A 256 29.33 32.11 28.73
N LEU A 257 28.38 32.55 27.90
CA LEU A 257 28.25 32.08 26.51
C LEU A 257 29.05 32.94 25.52
N GLY A 258 29.72 33.99 25.98
CA GLY A 258 30.41 34.95 25.12
C GLY A 258 29.46 35.73 24.22
N ILE A 259 30.02 36.33 23.17
CA ILE A 259 29.26 37.18 22.23
C ILE A 259 28.67 36.31 21.11
N ILE A 260 27.34 36.21 21.09
CA ILE A 260 26.60 35.47 20.07
C ILE A 260 26.35 36.36 18.84
N VAL A 261 26.98 36.04 17.71
CA VAL A 261 26.79 36.80 16.46
C VAL A 261 25.54 36.33 15.75
N LEU A 262 24.48 37.15 15.75
CA LEU A 262 23.23 36.83 15.07
C LEU A 262 23.38 37.02 13.56
N GLN A 263 22.69 36.18 12.78
CA GLN A 263 22.64 36.31 11.32
C GLN A 263 21.45 37.19 10.90
N PRO A 264 21.60 38.13 9.95
CA PRO A 264 20.48 38.92 9.45
C PRO A 264 19.34 38.04 8.91
N ALA A 265 18.09 38.38 9.21
CA ALA A 265 16.93 37.63 8.73
C ALA A 265 16.78 37.76 7.22
N ALA A 266 16.44 36.66 6.54
CA ALA A 266 16.15 36.67 5.11
C ALA A 266 15.01 37.65 4.78
N GLY A 267 15.11 38.32 3.63
CA GLY A 267 13.97 39.02 3.03
C GLY A 267 13.05 38.01 2.35
N LEU A 268 11.74 38.22 2.41
CA LEU A 268 10.73 37.35 1.79
C LEU A 268 10.16 38.00 0.54
N LEU A 269 10.46 37.43 -0.63
CA LEU A 269 9.92 37.86 -1.92
C LEU A 269 8.78 36.94 -2.34
N GLN A 270 7.55 37.46 -2.39
CA GLN A 270 6.42 36.75 -3.00
C GLN A 270 6.38 37.05 -4.50
N LEU A 271 6.52 36.00 -5.32
CA LEU A 271 6.69 36.12 -6.76
C LEU A 271 5.58 35.41 -7.55
N ASP A 272 4.86 36.20 -8.33
CA ASP A 272 3.84 35.78 -9.29
C ASP A 272 4.33 35.90 -10.74
N SER A 273 3.66 35.21 -11.66
CA SER A 273 3.85 35.46 -13.10
C SER A 273 2.54 35.44 -13.88
N ARG A 274 2.56 36.13 -15.03
CA ARG A 274 1.48 36.09 -16.02
C ARG A 274 2.04 35.62 -17.37
N PRO A 275 1.64 34.42 -17.87
CA PRO A 275 0.81 33.41 -17.20
C PRO A 275 1.49 32.79 -15.97
N SER A 276 0.71 32.20 -15.06
CA SER A 276 1.19 31.53 -13.83
C SER A 276 1.90 30.21 -14.13
N GLY A 277 2.60 29.63 -13.15
CA GLY A 277 3.35 28.38 -13.31
C GLY A 277 4.59 28.55 -14.18
N ALA A 278 5.30 29.68 -14.03
CA ALA A 278 6.60 29.88 -14.65
C ALA A 278 7.69 29.35 -13.72
N ASN A 279 8.72 28.74 -14.29
CA ASN A 279 9.89 28.28 -13.53
C ASN A 279 10.69 29.49 -13.04
N VAL A 280 11.17 29.40 -11.81
CA VAL A 280 11.95 30.45 -11.15
C VAL A 280 13.32 29.90 -10.79
N THR A 281 14.36 30.68 -11.09
CA THR A 281 15.72 30.42 -10.62
C THR A 281 16.28 31.64 -9.90
N LEU A 282 16.99 31.41 -8.80
CA LEU A 282 17.75 32.41 -8.07
C LEU A 282 19.24 32.08 -8.19
N ASN A 283 20.03 33.00 -8.74
CA ASN A 283 21.46 32.82 -9.05
C ASN A 283 21.79 31.60 -9.93
N GLY A 284 20.81 31.14 -10.71
CA GLY A 284 20.93 29.98 -11.59
C GLY A 284 20.40 28.68 -10.99
N GLU A 285 20.10 28.64 -9.68
CA GLU A 285 19.53 27.48 -9.01
C GLU A 285 18.00 27.50 -9.08
N PHE A 286 17.39 26.36 -9.38
CA PHE A 286 15.94 26.23 -9.50
C PHE A 286 15.26 26.26 -8.13
N GLN A 287 14.29 27.15 -7.97
CA GLN A 287 13.58 27.37 -6.70
C GLN A 287 12.14 26.86 -6.71
N GLY A 288 11.55 26.63 -7.90
CA GLY A 288 10.17 26.18 -8.02
C GLY A 288 9.42 26.90 -9.16
N GLN A 289 8.09 26.96 -9.03
CA GLN A 289 7.20 27.58 -10.00
C GLN A 289 6.30 28.62 -9.35
N THR A 290 6.01 29.72 -10.04
CA THR A 290 5.09 30.77 -9.56
C THR A 290 3.64 30.28 -9.43
N PRO A 291 2.86 30.75 -8.43
CA PRO A 291 3.25 31.63 -7.33
C PRO A 291 4.21 30.95 -6.35
N LEU A 292 5.25 31.66 -5.91
CA LEU A 292 6.29 31.13 -5.01
C LEU A 292 6.78 32.22 -4.06
N GLU A 293 7.04 31.87 -2.80
CA GLU A 293 7.77 32.70 -1.84
C GLU A 293 9.25 32.33 -1.85
N LEU A 294 10.14 33.32 -1.91
CA LEU A 294 11.58 33.15 -1.98
C LEU A 294 12.27 33.88 -0.82
N GLU A 295 13.12 33.16 -0.10
CA GLU A 295 14.04 33.75 0.87
C GLU A 295 15.24 34.36 0.14
N ILE A 296 15.44 35.66 0.31
CA ILE A 296 16.52 36.44 -0.29
C ILE A 296 17.51 36.84 0.81
N THR A 297 18.77 36.48 0.65
CA THR A 297 19.81 36.87 1.60
C THR A 297 19.97 38.40 1.59
N PRO A 298 19.89 39.09 2.74
CA PRO A 298 19.89 40.54 2.77
C PRO A 298 21.26 41.15 2.45
N GLY A 299 21.25 42.36 1.88
CA GLY A 299 22.45 43.14 1.59
C GLY A 299 23.33 42.57 0.46
N ARG A 300 22.78 41.65 -0.36
CA ARG A 300 23.43 41.12 -1.56
C ARG A 300 22.46 41.14 -2.73
N ALA A 301 22.98 41.47 -3.90
CA ALA A 301 22.26 41.40 -5.16
C ALA A 301 22.19 39.96 -5.67
N HIS A 302 20.99 39.46 -5.93
CA HIS A 302 20.73 38.13 -6.48
C HIS A 302 20.11 38.23 -7.87
N ARG A 303 20.51 37.33 -8.78
CA ARG A 303 19.94 37.25 -10.14
C ARG A 303 18.69 36.38 -10.13
N LEU A 304 17.53 37.00 -10.27
CA LEU A 304 16.26 36.32 -10.44
C LEU A 304 16.00 36.09 -11.93
N ALA A 305 15.64 34.87 -12.33
CA ALA A 305 15.14 34.61 -13.67
C ALA A 305 13.83 33.81 -13.63
N VAL A 306 12.87 34.26 -14.43
CA VAL A 306 11.53 33.67 -14.56
C VAL A 306 11.35 33.27 -16.01
N PHE A 307 11.02 32.01 -16.26
CA PHE A 307 10.85 31.50 -17.62
C PHE A 307 9.75 30.44 -17.72
N LYS A 308 9.08 30.43 -18.87
CA LYS A 308 8.02 29.46 -19.19
C LYS A 308 8.16 29.06 -20.66
N PRO A 309 8.03 27.77 -21.03
CA PRO A 309 8.06 27.34 -22.42
C PRO A 309 7.10 28.14 -23.30
N GLY A 310 7.57 28.63 -24.45
CA GLY A 310 6.80 29.46 -25.37
C GLY A 310 6.80 30.96 -25.03
N TYR A 311 7.52 31.37 -23.99
CA TYR A 311 7.69 32.76 -23.57
C TYR A 311 9.18 33.13 -23.48
N ARG A 312 9.48 34.42 -23.66
CA ARG A 312 10.84 34.94 -23.47
C ARG A 312 11.21 34.88 -21.99
N ARG A 313 12.44 34.44 -21.70
CA ARG A 313 13.01 34.50 -20.35
C ARG A 313 13.07 35.94 -19.86
N HIS A 314 12.56 36.19 -18.66
CA HIS A 314 12.73 37.45 -17.94
C HIS A 314 13.83 37.27 -16.89
N SER A 315 14.75 38.22 -16.80
CA SER A 315 15.84 38.20 -15.83
C SER A 315 15.99 39.59 -15.23
N GLU A 316 16.10 39.66 -13.91
CA GLU A 316 16.35 40.90 -13.16
C GLU A 316 17.27 40.64 -11.97
N THR A 317 17.71 41.72 -11.32
CA THR A 317 18.47 41.66 -10.08
C THR A 317 17.55 42.08 -8.94
N VAL A 318 17.51 41.29 -7.87
CA VAL A 318 16.78 41.59 -6.64
C VAL A 318 17.75 41.70 -5.47
N GLU A 319 17.56 42.72 -4.63
CA GLU A 319 18.28 42.93 -3.39
C GLU A 319 17.25 43.29 -2.33
N MET A 320 17.37 42.70 -1.15
CA MET A 320 16.44 42.91 -0.04
C MET A 320 17.18 43.36 1.22
N GLN A 321 16.50 44.16 2.03
CA GLN A 321 16.94 44.46 3.39
C GLN A 321 16.55 43.31 4.32
N ALA A 322 17.21 43.22 5.49
CA ALA A 322 16.93 42.17 6.45
C ALA A 322 15.48 42.27 6.98
N ALA A 323 14.79 41.13 7.05
CA ALA A 323 13.37 41.02 7.40
C ALA A 323 12.39 41.82 6.51
N ALA A 324 12.81 42.28 5.33
CA ALA A 324 11.92 42.96 4.39
C ALA A 324 10.98 41.98 3.68
N SER A 325 9.81 42.46 3.24
CA SER A 325 8.89 41.72 2.38
C SER A 325 8.62 42.51 1.10
N ASP A 326 8.60 41.84 -0.04
CA ASP A 326 8.31 42.42 -1.35
C ASP A 326 7.39 41.50 -2.16
N ASN A 327 6.48 42.07 -2.93
CA ASN A 327 5.51 41.34 -3.76
C ASN A 327 5.68 41.74 -5.22
N ARG A 328 6.00 40.78 -6.09
CA ARG A 328 6.28 41.04 -7.51
C ARG A 328 5.48 40.14 -8.42
N THR A 329 5.03 40.71 -9.56
CA THR A 329 4.40 39.95 -10.64
C THR A 329 5.15 40.16 -11.95
N VAL A 330 5.71 39.08 -12.52
CA VAL A 330 6.43 39.10 -13.80
C VAL A 330 5.49 38.76 -14.96
N ALA A 331 5.23 39.72 -15.85
CA ALA A 331 4.49 39.49 -17.10
C ALA A 331 5.43 38.97 -18.20
N LEU A 332 5.31 37.70 -18.55
CA LEU A 332 6.14 37.06 -19.58
C LEU A 332 5.60 37.36 -20.98
N LYS A 333 6.49 37.74 -21.90
CA LYS A 333 6.14 38.02 -23.30
C LYS A 333 6.19 36.74 -24.12
N ALA A 334 5.08 36.38 -24.78
CA ALA A 334 5.01 35.20 -25.64
C ALA A 334 6.03 35.28 -26.79
N GLN A 335 6.68 34.17 -27.08
CA GLN A 335 7.63 34.03 -28.17
C GLN A 335 6.93 33.27 -29.31
N LEU A 336 6.59 33.99 -30.38
CA LEU A 336 5.76 33.51 -31.48
C LEU A 336 6.60 33.11 -32.70
N GLY A 337 6.16 32.09 -33.44
CA GLY A 337 6.64 31.71 -34.77
C GLY A 337 5.51 31.78 -35.79
N GLN A 338 5.85 32.05 -37.06
CA GLN A 338 4.88 32.16 -38.15
C GLN A 338 4.73 30.82 -38.87
N VAL A 339 3.49 30.36 -39.06
CA VAL A 339 3.17 29.11 -39.76
C VAL A 339 2.14 29.39 -40.86
N GLU A 340 2.55 29.17 -42.12
CA GLU A 340 1.69 29.20 -43.31
C GLU A 340 1.03 27.83 -43.47
N PHE A 341 -0.28 27.75 -43.22
CA PHE A 341 -1.07 26.56 -43.52
C PHE A 341 -1.62 26.67 -44.94
N ARG A 342 -1.39 25.64 -45.76
CA ARG A 342 -2.01 25.48 -47.08
C ARG A 342 -2.97 24.30 -47.03
N ILE A 343 -4.26 24.58 -47.07
CA ILE A 343 -5.31 23.61 -46.81
C ILE A 343 -6.18 23.42 -48.05
N SER A 344 -6.32 22.17 -48.47
CA SER A 344 -7.24 21.75 -49.53
C SER A 344 -8.14 20.62 -49.03
N PRO A 345 -9.48 20.68 -49.20
CA PRO A 345 -10.25 21.78 -49.77
C PRO A 345 -10.23 23.05 -48.90
N ALA A 346 -10.40 24.22 -49.53
CA ALA A 346 -10.38 25.52 -48.85
C ALA A 346 -11.52 25.71 -47.82
N THR A 347 -12.54 24.86 -47.83
CA THR A 347 -13.66 24.88 -46.87
C THR A 347 -13.35 24.15 -45.57
N ALA A 348 -12.26 23.40 -45.49
CA ALA A 348 -11.87 22.65 -44.30
C ALA A 348 -11.51 23.57 -43.13
N VAL A 349 -11.91 23.18 -41.92
CA VAL A 349 -11.69 23.95 -40.68
C VAL A 349 -10.34 23.58 -40.09
N LEU A 350 -9.49 24.58 -39.87
CA LEU A 350 -8.24 24.46 -39.13
C LEU A 350 -8.50 24.73 -37.64
N SER A 351 -8.07 23.81 -36.79
CA SER A 351 -8.06 23.97 -35.33
C SER A 351 -6.65 23.83 -34.77
N VAL A 352 -6.32 24.67 -33.79
CA VAL A 352 -5.02 24.64 -33.09
C VAL A 352 -5.29 24.43 -31.60
N ASN A 353 -4.77 23.32 -31.05
CA ASN A 353 -5.00 22.85 -29.69
C ASN A 353 -6.50 22.74 -29.34
N GLY A 354 -7.31 22.29 -30.30
CA GLY A 354 -8.76 22.13 -30.14
C GLY A 354 -9.57 23.42 -30.33
N THR A 355 -8.94 24.58 -30.50
CA THR A 355 -9.63 25.84 -30.80
C THR A 355 -9.66 26.09 -32.31
N PRO A 356 -10.85 26.26 -32.94
CA PRO A 356 -10.97 26.61 -34.35
C PRO A 356 -10.31 27.96 -34.66
N ARG A 357 -9.55 28.02 -35.75
CA ARG A 357 -8.85 29.23 -36.23
C ARG A 357 -9.42 29.78 -37.53
N GLY A 358 -10.32 29.05 -38.19
CA GLY A 358 -10.99 29.47 -39.42
C GLY A 358 -10.99 28.35 -40.45
N LYS A 359 -11.38 28.69 -41.69
CA LYS A 359 -11.41 27.75 -42.82
C LYS A 359 -10.30 28.06 -43.83
N GLY A 360 -9.76 27.02 -44.46
CA GLY A 360 -8.81 27.12 -45.55
C GLY A 360 -7.41 27.61 -45.17
N SER A 361 -6.60 27.84 -46.19
CA SER A 361 -5.20 28.28 -46.08
C SER A 361 -5.08 29.63 -45.37
N GLN A 362 -4.15 29.72 -44.42
CA GLN A 362 -3.97 30.93 -43.60
C GLN A 362 -2.59 30.97 -42.95
N LEU A 363 -2.10 32.17 -42.66
CA LEU A 363 -0.88 32.41 -41.89
C LEU A 363 -1.22 32.67 -40.43
N LEU A 364 -0.70 31.85 -39.52
CA LEU A 364 -0.91 32.02 -38.08
C LEU A 364 0.40 32.35 -37.36
N SER A 365 0.32 33.24 -36.37
CA SER A 365 1.40 33.46 -35.40
C SER A 365 1.10 32.64 -34.15
N LEU A 366 1.88 31.58 -33.95
CA LEU A 366 1.64 30.58 -32.91
C LEU A 366 2.78 30.59 -31.89
N PRO A 367 2.51 30.31 -30.59
CA PRO A 367 3.55 30.16 -29.58
C PRO A 367 4.58 29.10 -29.98
N SER A 368 5.85 29.36 -29.66
CA SER A 368 7.00 28.48 -29.95
C SER A 368 7.10 27.25 -29.03
N VAL A 369 5.97 26.58 -28.85
CA VAL A 369 5.83 25.28 -28.19
C VAL A 369 5.05 24.35 -29.12
N GLU A 370 5.08 23.05 -28.86
CA GLU A 370 4.32 22.08 -29.64
C GLU A 370 2.83 22.48 -29.70
N GLN A 371 2.32 22.61 -30.92
CA GLN A 371 0.94 22.89 -31.27
C GLN A 371 0.35 21.64 -31.92
N ARG A 372 -0.85 21.26 -31.49
CA ARG A 372 -1.65 20.21 -32.15
C ARG A 372 -2.54 20.86 -33.19
N ILE A 373 -2.37 20.42 -34.42
CA ILE A 373 -3.12 20.89 -35.58
C ILE A 373 -4.13 19.82 -35.94
N GLU A 374 -5.37 20.24 -36.14
CA GLU A 374 -6.44 19.39 -36.65
C GLU A 374 -7.12 20.09 -37.81
N VAL A 375 -7.21 19.42 -38.95
CA VAL A 375 -7.91 19.91 -40.14
C VAL A 375 -9.03 18.94 -40.47
N ALA A 376 -10.26 19.43 -40.42
CA ALA A 376 -11.46 18.61 -40.55
C ALA A 376 -12.46 19.23 -41.55
N LEU A 377 -13.17 18.35 -42.26
CA LEU A 377 -14.28 18.69 -43.14
C LEU A 377 -15.21 17.47 -43.22
N ASP A 378 -16.53 17.68 -43.13
CA ASP A 378 -17.51 16.60 -43.18
C ASP A 378 -17.39 15.80 -44.49
N GLY A 379 -17.38 14.46 -44.40
CA GLY A 379 -17.16 13.54 -45.53
C GLY A 379 -15.69 13.34 -45.92
N TYR A 380 -14.75 13.96 -45.19
CA TYR A 380 -13.30 13.80 -45.39
C TYR A 380 -12.63 13.22 -44.14
N ALA A 381 -11.55 12.48 -44.37
CA ALA A 381 -10.73 11.97 -43.29
C ALA A 381 -9.98 13.12 -42.61
N THR A 382 -10.21 13.31 -41.31
CA THR A 382 -9.56 14.37 -40.51
C THR A 382 -8.05 14.14 -40.41
N VAL A 383 -7.26 15.19 -40.65
CA VAL A 383 -5.80 15.16 -40.51
C VAL A 383 -5.39 15.80 -39.19
N LYS A 384 -4.59 15.07 -38.40
CA LYS A 384 -4.02 15.55 -37.14
C LYS A 384 -2.50 15.54 -37.20
N GLN A 385 -1.86 16.65 -36.87
CA GLN A 385 -0.40 16.81 -36.92
C GLN A 385 0.10 17.62 -35.72
N ARG A 386 1.38 17.45 -35.37
CA ARG A 386 2.05 18.31 -34.38
C ARG A 386 3.10 19.18 -35.07
N ILE A 387 3.19 20.43 -34.66
CA ILE A 387 4.20 21.38 -35.14
C ILE A 387 4.73 22.19 -33.96
N THR A 388 6.05 22.43 -33.94
CA THR A 388 6.66 23.40 -33.01
C THR A 388 7.08 24.64 -33.81
N PRO A 389 6.36 25.77 -33.70
CA PRO A 389 6.67 27.02 -34.37
C PRO A 389 8.07 27.55 -34.01
N ARG A 390 8.86 27.97 -35.00
CA ARG A 390 10.21 28.52 -34.82
C ARG A 390 10.19 30.04 -34.96
N PRO A 391 10.52 30.79 -33.90
CA PRO A 391 10.60 32.26 -33.95
C PRO A 391 11.62 32.73 -34.98
N GLY A 392 11.25 33.72 -35.79
CA GLY A 392 12.11 34.27 -36.84
C GLY A 392 12.22 33.42 -38.12
N LEU A 393 11.60 32.25 -38.17
CA LEU A 393 11.54 31.40 -39.36
C LEU A 393 10.09 31.06 -39.71
N GLN A 394 9.64 31.47 -40.90
CA GLN A 394 8.32 31.08 -41.39
C GLN A 394 8.34 29.59 -41.78
N GLN A 395 7.43 28.80 -41.21
CA GLN A 395 7.24 27.39 -41.54
C GLN A 395 6.01 27.22 -42.42
N ARG A 396 6.04 26.22 -43.31
CA ARG A 396 4.89 25.85 -44.15
C ARG A 396 4.36 24.48 -43.74
N VAL A 397 3.04 24.35 -43.70
CA VAL A 397 2.32 23.10 -43.45
C VAL A 397 1.26 22.92 -44.54
N ASP A 398 1.48 21.94 -45.41
CA ASP A 398 0.56 21.58 -46.48
C ASP A 398 -0.36 20.43 -46.00
N VAL A 399 -1.68 20.63 -46.09
CA VAL A 399 -2.69 19.65 -45.69
C VAL A 399 -3.72 19.49 -46.81
N THR A 400 -3.74 18.31 -47.43
CA THR A 400 -4.77 17.92 -48.39
C THR A 400 -5.63 16.84 -47.76
N LEU A 401 -6.89 17.16 -47.48
CA LEU A 401 -7.85 16.18 -47.01
C LEU A 401 -8.27 15.27 -48.16
N GLN A 402 -8.31 13.97 -47.89
CA GLN A 402 -8.89 12.97 -48.77
C GLN A 402 -10.32 12.68 -48.33
N THR A 403 -11.21 12.37 -49.27
CA THR A 403 -12.54 11.86 -48.90
C THR A 403 -12.37 10.57 -48.10
N GLU A 404 -13.33 10.21 -47.25
CA GLU A 404 -13.24 8.96 -46.48
C GLU A 404 -13.06 7.74 -47.39
N ALA A 405 -13.71 7.72 -48.56
CA ALA A 405 -13.54 6.68 -49.56
C ALA A 405 -12.12 6.63 -50.15
N GLN A 406 -11.53 7.78 -50.48
CA GLN A 406 -10.14 7.85 -50.98
C GLN A 406 -9.13 7.45 -49.91
N ALA A 407 -9.35 7.88 -48.67
CA ALA A 407 -8.52 7.50 -47.54
C ALA A 407 -8.64 6.00 -47.23
N ARG A 408 -9.82 5.40 -47.40
CA ARG A 408 -10.04 3.95 -47.30
C ARG A 408 -9.30 3.21 -48.41
N ALA A 409 -9.46 3.62 -49.67
CA ALA A 409 -8.76 3.03 -50.81
C ALA A 409 -7.23 3.13 -50.68
N ALA A 410 -6.70 4.26 -50.22
CA ALA A 410 -5.27 4.45 -50.01
C ALA A 410 -4.69 3.58 -48.88
N ARG A 411 -5.54 3.05 -47.98
CA ARG A 411 -5.13 2.07 -46.95
C ARG A 411 -5.09 0.64 -47.47
N ILE A 412 -5.81 0.34 -48.56
CA ILE A 412 -5.82 -0.99 -49.18
C ILE A 412 -4.50 -1.16 -49.94
N LYS A 413 -3.72 -2.17 -49.56
CA LYS A 413 -2.43 -2.48 -50.19
C LYS A 413 -2.61 -3.65 -51.17
N PRO A 414 -1.80 -3.76 -52.23
CA PRO A 414 -1.83 -4.95 -53.09
C PRO A 414 -1.47 -6.25 -52.35
N GLU A 415 -0.68 -6.13 -51.29
CA GLU A 415 -0.20 -7.23 -50.47
C GLU A 415 -0.22 -6.84 -48.99
N VAL A 416 -0.64 -7.77 -48.14
CA VAL A 416 -0.57 -7.65 -46.68
C VAL A 416 0.06 -8.90 -46.07
N THR A 417 0.76 -8.71 -44.94
CA THR A 417 1.33 -9.82 -44.16
C THR A 417 0.59 -9.90 -42.82
N THR A 418 0.14 -11.10 -42.45
CA THR A 418 -0.48 -11.33 -41.14
C THR A 418 0.55 -11.32 -40.01
N ALA A 419 0.09 -11.25 -38.77
CA ALA A 419 0.91 -11.38 -37.56
C ALA A 419 1.63 -12.74 -37.44
N LEU A 420 1.27 -13.73 -38.29
CA LEU A 420 1.93 -15.04 -38.35
C LEU A 420 2.92 -15.16 -39.53
N GLY A 421 3.12 -14.08 -40.29
CA GLY A 421 4.00 -14.08 -41.46
C GLY A 421 3.34 -14.63 -42.73
N GLN A 422 2.01 -14.77 -42.78
CA GLN A 422 1.32 -15.21 -44.00
C GLN A 422 1.18 -14.05 -44.98
N THR A 423 1.54 -14.27 -46.24
CA THR A 423 1.31 -13.29 -47.32
C THR A 423 -0.11 -13.45 -47.86
N MET A 424 -0.83 -12.34 -47.99
CA MET A 424 -2.14 -12.30 -48.63
C MET A 424 -2.19 -11.25 -49.73
N LEU A 425 -2.69 -11.66 -50.90
CA LEU A 425 -2.79 -10.81 -52.07
C LEU A 425 -4.20 -10.24 -52.20
N LEU A 426 -4.28 -8.98 -52.61
CA LEU A 426 -5.53 -8.31 -52.90
C LEU A 426 -6.10 -8.81 -54.22
N PHE A 427 -7.37 -9.22 -54.18
CA PHE A 427 -8.18 -9.52 -55.34
C PHE A 427 -9.31 -8.51 -55.44
N ASN A 428 -9.44 -7.90 -56.62
CA ASN A 428 -10.58 -7.05 -57.00
C ASN A 428 -11.34 -7.75 -58.13
N PRO A 429 -12.31 -8.63 -57.82
CA PRO A 429 -13.05 -9.35 -58.85
C PRO A 429 -13.82 -8.43 -59.79
N GLU A 430 -14.35 -7.30 -59.27
CA GLU A 430 -15.13 -6.33 -60.05
C GLU A 430 -14.33 -5.73 -61.24
N ASP A 431 -13.01 -5.61 -61.11
CA ASP A 431 -12.12 -5.13 -62.17
C ASP A 431 -11.81 -6.22 -63.22
N SER A 432 -12.23 -7.46 -63.00
CA SER A 432 -11.92 -8.60 -63.86
C SER A 432 -13.03 -8.83 -64.90
N PRO A 433 -12.68 -9.24 -66.15
CA PRO A 433 -13.68 -9.67 -67.14
C PRO A 433 -14.45 -10.94 -66.72
N THR A 434 -14.05 -11.59 -65.62
CA THR A 434 -14.70 -12.78 -65.06
C THR A 434 -15.35 -12.49 -63.70
N ALA A 435 -15.65 -11.23 -63.38
CA ALA A 435 -16.40 -10.84 -62.19
C ALA A 435 -17.73 -11.62 -62.09
N ASP A 436 -18.42 -11.72 -63.23
CA ASP A 436 -19.58 -12.56 -63.45
C ASP A 436 -19.12 -13.86 -64.13
N PHE A 437 -19.32 -15.01 -63.50
CA PHE A 437 -18.84 -16.29 -64.00
C PHE A 437 -19.80 -17.44 -63.72
N SER A 438 -19.68 -18.50 -64.52
CA SER A 438 -20.44 -19.74 -64.30
C SER A 438 -19.65 -20.70 -63.43
N MET A 439 -20.11 -20.89 -62.20
CA MET A 439 -19.51 -21.79 -61.22
C MET A 439 -20.06 -23.21 -61.39
N GLY A 440 -19.20 -24.22 -61.25
CA GLY A 440 -19.53 -25.63 -61.52
C GLY A 440 -18.96 -26.13 -62.85
N ALA A 441 -19.48 -27.26 -63.35
CA ALA A 441 -19.00 -27.92 -64.55
C ALA A 441 -20.14 -28.25 -65.53
N SER A 442 -19.82 -28.22 -66.82
CA SER A 442 -20.78 -28.59 -67.89
C SER A 442 -21.16 -30.06 -67.79
N ARG A 443 -22.42 -30.40 -68.10
CA ARG A 443 -22.89 -31.81 -68.13
C ARG A 443 -22.11 -32.71 -69.10
N ARG A 444 -21.42 -32.12 -70.08
CA ARG A 444 -20.61 -32.84 -71.07
C ARG A 444 -19.13 -32.95 -70.67
N GLU A 445 -18.72 -32.35 -69.56
CA GLU A 445 -17.33 -32.31 -69.12
C GLU A 445 -16.91 -33.67 -68.55
N PRO A 446 -15.85 -34.31 -69.10
CA PRO A 446 -15.36 -35.58 -68.57
C PRO A 446 -14.93 -35.46 -67.11
N GLY A 447 -15.38 -36.41 -66.28
CA GLY A 447 -15.08 -36.47 -64.84
C GLY A 447 -16.07 -35.72 -63.94
N ARG A 448 -17.03 -34.97 -64.49
CA ARG A 448 -18.04 -34.24 -63.69
C ARG A 448 -18.82 -35.14 -62.73
N ARG A 449 -18.97 -34.70 -61.47
CA ARG A 449 -19.91 -35.26 -60.48
C ARG A 449 -21.27 -34.55 -60.45
N ALA A 450 -22.26 -35.21 -59.86
CA ALA A 450 -23.65 -34.71 -59.83
C ALA A 450 -23.79 -33.36 -59.11
N ASN A 451 -23.00 -33.15 -58.04
CA ASN A 451 -23.00 -31.95 -57.19
C ASN A 451 -22.29 -30.73 -57.80
N GLU A 452 -21.72 -30.84 -59.00
CA GLU A 452 -21.07 -29.74 -59.72
C GLU A 452 -22.05 -29.10 -60.72
N VAL A 453 -23.21 -28.68 -60.22
CA VAL A 453 -24.25 -28.03 -61.05
C VAL A 453 -23.75 -26.64 -61.47
N LEU A 454 -23.81 -26.37 -62.78
CA LEU A 454 -23.44 -25.08 -63.34
C LEU A 454 -24.48 -24.02 -62.97
N HIS A 455 -24.06 -22.90 -62.39
CA HIS A 455 -24.93 -21.80 -61.97
C HIS A 455 -24.19 -20.45 -62.01
N PRO A 456 -24.90 -19.32 -62.20
CA PRO A 456 -24.27 -18.02 -62.33
C PRO A 456 -23.93 -17.38 -60.96
N VAL A 457 -22.71 -16.86 -60.84
CA VAL A 457 -22.19 -16.17 -59.66
C VAL A 457 -21.56 -14.86 -60.09
N ALA A 458 -21.62 -13.86 -59.23
CA ALA A 458 -20.90 -12.62 -59.43
C ALA A 458 -20.17 -12.16 -58.16
N LEU A 459 -18.90 -11.80 -58.29
CA LEU A 459 -18.08 -11.29 -57.20
C LEU A 459 -17.85 -9.80 -57.39
N ARG A 460 -18.15 -9.00 -56.35
CA ARG A 460 -18.01 -7.53 -56.38
C ARG A 460 -17.12 -7.01 -55.27
N ARG A 461 -17.04 -7.73 -54.15
CA ARG A 461 -16.24 -7.29 -53.01
C ARG A 461 -14.77 -7.64 -53.21
N SER A 462 -13.90 -6.67 -52.96
CA SER A 462 -12.46 -6.92 -52.87
C SER A 462 -12.13 -7.72 -51.61
N PHE A 463 -11.26 -8.72 -51.76
CA PHE A 463 -10.81 -9.55 -50.65
C PHE A 463 -9.32 -9.84 -50.77
N TYR A 464 -8.67 -10.05 -49.64
CA TYR A 464 -7.36 -10.65 -49.57
C TYR A 464 -7.48 -12.16 -49.45
N LEU A 465 -6.62 -12.90 -50.13
CA LEU A 465 -6.51 -14.35 -50.03
C LEU A 465 -5.06 -14.75 -49.77
N GLN A 466 -4.86 -15.67 -48.83
CA GLN A 466 -3.54 -16.21 -48.52
C GLN A 466 -2.94 -16.94 -49.73
N THR A 467 -1.66 -16.69 -49.99
CA THR A 467 -0.95 -17.24 -51.16
C THR A 467 -0.75 -18.76 -51.10
N THR A 468 -0.64 -19.31 -49.89
CA THR A 468 -0.46 -20.74 -49.58
C THR A 468 -1.53 -21.22 -48.61
N GLU A 469 -1.63 -22.53 -48.37
CA GLU A 469 -2.38 -23.07 -47.23
C GLU A 469 -1.75 -22.65 -45.89
N VAL A 470 -2.53 -22.69 -44.81
CA VAL A 470 -2.02 -22.50 -43.45
C VAL A 470 -1.07 -23.65 -43.11
N THR A 471 0.15 -23.31 -42.70
CA THR A 471 1.16 -24.32 -42.37
C THR A 471 1.01 -24.85 -40.95
N ASN A 472 1.60 -26.01 -40.68
CA ASN A 472 1.66 -26.56 -39.31
C ASN A 472 2.28 -25.58 -38.32
N ALA A 473 3.37 -24.89 -38.68
CA ALA A 473 3.99 -23.89 -37.81
C ALA A 473 3.04 -22.74 -37.46
N GLN A 474 2.26 -22.26 -38.43
CA GLN A 474 1.27 -21.20 -38.22
C GLN A 474 0.11 -21.68 -37.36
N PHE A 475 -0.43 -22.87 -37.64
CA PHE A 475 -1.54 -23.43 -36.89
C PHE A 475 -1.17 -23.74 -35.43
N ARG A 476 0.07 -24.17 -35.16
CA ARG A 476 0.55 -24.39 -33.78
C ARG A 476 0.61 -23.13 -32.93
N LEU A 477 0.67 -21.94 -33.53
CA LEU A 477 0.56 -20.68 -32.78
C LEU A 477 -0.86 -20.47 -32.22
N PHE A 478 -1.88 -21.09 -32.83
CA PHE A 478 -3.25 -21.13 -32.33
C PHE A 478 -3.49 -22.33 -31.40
N SER A 479 -3.05 -23.52 -31.81
CA SER A 479 -3.20 -24.76 -31.06
C SER A 479 -1.86 -25.48 -30.93
N SER A 480 -1.17 -25.24 -29.82
CA SER A 480 0.20 -25.74 -29.60
C SER A 480 0.33 -27.27 -29.60
N ALA A 481 -0.77 -27.99 -29.32
CA ALA A 481 -0.83 -29.45 -29.32
C ALA A 481 -1.15 -30.04 -30.71
N HIS A 482 -1.27 -29.22 -31.76
CA HIS A 482 -1.61 -29.70 -33.09
C HIS A 482 -0.53 -30.60 -33.70
N ASP A 483 -0.98 -31.73 -34.22
CA ASP A 483 -0.18 -32.73 -34.93
C ASP A 483 -0.95 -33.23 -36.15
N SER A 484 -0.43 -32.95 -37.34
CA SER A 484 -0.98 -33.46 -38.61
C SER A 484 -0.71 -34.95 -38.84
N GLY A 485 0.15 -35.58 -38.03
CA GLY A 485 0.48 -37.00 -38.10
C GLY A 485 1.47 -37.37 -39.21
N GLN A 486 1.46 -38.66 -39.56
CA GLN A 486 2.31 -39.26 -40.59
C GLN A 486 1.62 -40.48 -41.20
N ILE A 487 2.02 -40.85 -42.42
CA ILE A 487 1.50 -42.03 -43.13
C ILE A 487 2.67 -42.85 -43.66
N GLU A 488 2.74 -44.13 -43.28
CA GLU A 488 3.82 -45.06 -43.70
C GLU A 488 5.23 -44.46 -43.49
N GLY A 489 5.43 -43.74 -42.37
CA GLY A 489 6.70 -43.09 -42.03
C GLY A 489 6.96 -41.74 -42.73
N ASN A 490 6.05 -41.29 -43.59
CA ASN A 490 6.12 -39.98 -44.25
C ASN A 490 5.33 -38.95 -43.43
N SER A 491 6.02 -37.94 -42.92
CA SER A 491 5.43 -36.89 -42.09
C SER A 491 4.45 -36.03 -42.88
N LEU A 492 3.31 -35.70 -42.27
CA LEU A 492 2.41 -34.60 -42.65
C LEU A 492 2.58 -33.38 -41.75
N ASN A 493 3.36 -33.50 -40.67
CA ASN A 493 3.47 -32.55 -39.57
C ASN A 493 4.75 -31.68 -39.59
N ARG A 494 5.45 -31.53 -40.72
CA ARG A 494 6.61 -30.61 -40.78
C ARG A 494 6.12 -29.16 -40.79
N ASP A 495 6.94 -28.26 -40.25
CA ASP A 495 6.60 -26.84 -40.03
C ASP A 495 6.06 -26.11 -41.26
N HIS A 496 6.61 -26.40 -42.44
CA HIS A 496 6.22 -25.79 -43.71
C HIS A 496 5.26 -26.66 -44.56
N GLN A 497 4.86 -27.83 -44.08
CA GLN A 497 3.74 -28.57 -44.68
C GLN A 497 2.41 -27.92 -44.27
N PRO A 498 1.35 -28.07 -45.10
CA PRO A 498 0.02 -27.61 -44.74
C PRO A 498 -0.48 -28.33 -43.48
N ALA A 499 -1.20 -27.58 -42.63
CA ALA A 499 -1.88 -28.15 -41.47
C ALA A 499 -3.09 -28.97 -41.94
N VAL A 500 -3.08 -30.27 -41.65
CA VAL A 500 -4.15 -31.24 -41.94
C VAL A 500 -4.63 -31.89 -40.64
N GLN A 501 -5.60 -32.80 -40.68
CA GLN A 501 -6.29 -33.27 -39.46
C GLN A 501 -6.98 -32.13 -38.68
N VAL A 502 -7.32 -31.04 -39.39
CA VAL A 502 -8.03 -29.87 -38.87
C VAL A 502 -9.48 -29.95 -39.30
N SER A 503 -10.42 -29.92 -38.35
CA SER A 503 -11.85 -29.81 -38.65
C SER A 503 -12.22 -28.42 -39.15
N TRP A 504 -13.34 -28.29 -39.87
CA TRP A 504 -13.83 -26.99 -40.32
C TRP A 504 -14.01 -25.99 -39.15
N GLN A 505 -14.52 -26.47 -38.01
CA GLN A 505 -14.71 -25.68 -36.80
C GLN A 505 -13.39 -25.11 -36.26
N GLN A 506 -12.32 -25.92 -36.26
CA GLN A 506 -10.99 -25.46 -35.84
C GLN A 506 -10.39 -24.45 -36.83
N ALA A 507 -10.58 -24.65 -38.14
CA ALA A 507 -10.13 -23.71 -39.16
C ALA A 507 -10.86 -22.35 -39.06
N ALA A 508 -12.17 -22.36 -38.84
CA ALA A 508 -12.95 -21.15 -38.58
C ALA A 508 -12.58 -20.46 -37.26
N ALA A 509 -12.32 -21.24 -36.19
CA ALA A 509 -11.86 -20.71 -34.91
C ALA A 509 -10.45 -20.08 -35.02
N PHE A 510 -9.55 -20.66 -35.81
CA PHE A 510 -8.24 -20.09 -36.12
C PHE A 510 -8.37 -18.69 -36.75
N CYS A 511 -9.29 -18.52 -37.70
CA CYS A 511 -9.59 -17.23 -38.34
C CYS A 511 -10.08 -16.18 -37.33
N ASN A 512 -10.99 -16.55 -36.43
CA ASN A 512 -11.45 -15.66 -35.35
C ASN A 512 -10.31 -15.29 -34.37
N TRP A 513 -9.48 -16.26 -34.01
CA TRP A 513 -8.32 -16.05 -33.15
C TRP A 513 -7.33 -15.06 -33.77
N LEU A 514 -7.00 -15.23 -35.06
CA LEU A 514 -6.11 -14.32 -35.77
C LEU A 514 -6.73 -12.91 -35.87
N SER A 515 -8.03 -12.82 -36.13
CA SER A 515 -8.76 -11.54 -36.15
C SER A 515 -8.62 -10.80 -34.82
N LYS A 516 -8.86 -11.51 -33.71
CA LYS A 516 -8.72 -10.96 -32.37
C LYS A 516 -7.29 -10.49 -32.07
N ARG A 517 -6.29 -11.26 -32.51
CA ARG A 517 -4.87 -10.92 -32.34
C ARG A 517 -4.47 -9.61 -33.03
N GLU A 518 -5.11 -9.30 -34.15
CA GLU A 518 -4.86 -8.09 -34.93
C GLU A 518 -5.88 -6.95 -34.68
N GLY A 519 -6.79 -7.12 -33.71
CA GLY A 519 -7.81 -6.11 -33.40
C GLY A 519 -8.89 -5.94 -34.48
N LEU A 520 -9.14 -6.99 -35.28
CA LEU A 520 -10.16 -7.02 -36.33
C LEU A 520 -11.47 -7.61 -35.80
N PRO A 521 -12.63 -7.18 -36.34
CA PRO A 521 -13.91 -7.75 -35.97
C PRO A 521 -13.99 -9.23 -36.41
N PRO A 522 -14.34 -10.17 -35.52
CA PRO A 522 -14.43 -11.59 -35.87
C PRO A 522 -15.51 -11.83 -36.93
N PHE A 523 -15.21 -12.67 -37.92
CA PHE A 523 -16.17 -13.00 -38.97
C PHE A 523 -17.19 -14.04 -38.50
N TYR A 524 -16.75 -15.05 -37.75
CA TYR A 524 -17.62 -16.11 -37.28
C TYR A 524 -18.24 -15.77 -35.92
N ARG A 525 -19.50 -16.14 -35.73
CA ARG A 525 -20.16 -16.11 -34.42
C ARG A 525 -19.88 -17.42 -33.71
N GLU A 526 -19.41 -17.32 -32.48
CA GLU A 526 -19.02 -18.46 -31.65
C GLU A 526 -19.86 -18.48 -30.37
N THR A 527 -20.33 -19.65 -29.97
CA THR A 527 -21.08 -19.89 -28.74
C THR A 527 -20.53 -21.15 -28.07
N ASN A 528 -20.02 -21.03 -26.84
CA ASN A 528 -19.43 -22.15 -26.09
C ASN A 528 -18.35 -22.93 -26.86
N GLY A 529 -17.48 -22.23 -27.62
CA GLY A 529 -16.42 -22.88 -28.41
C GLY A 529 -16.85 -23.43 -29.77
N ILE A 530 -18.12 -23.25 -30.16
CA ILE A 530 -18.69 -23.77 -31.41
C ILE A 530 -19.09 -22.60 -32.30
N ILE A 531 -18.69 -22.66 -33.57
CA ILE A 531 -19.13 -21.72 -34.60
C ILE A 531 -20.58 -22.01 -34.98
N THR A 532 -21.45 -21.03 -34.75
CA THR A 532 -22.91 -21.13 -34.93
C THR A 532 -23.46 -20.20 -36.01
N GLY A 533 -22.61 -19.34 -36.60
CA GLY A 533 -23.02 -18.36 -37.59
C GLY A 533 -21.87 -17.51 -38.10
N TYR A 534 -22.18 -16.48 -38.87
CA TYR A 534 -21.19 -15.49 -39.31
C TYR A 534 -21.78 -14.08 -39.40
N ASN A 535 -20.91 -13.08 -39.57
CA ASN A 535 -21.28 -11.70 -39.82
C ASN A 535 -20.74 -11.26 -41.19
N PRO A 536 -21.59 -11.14 -42.23
CA PRO A 536 -21.14 -10.81 -43.58
C PRO A 536 -20.51 -9.41 -43.72
N SER A 537 -20.76 -8.50 -42.76
CA SER A 537 -20.15 -7.16 -42.74
C SER A 537 -18.80 -7.09 -42.01
N ALA A 538 -18.38 -8.18 -41.34
CA ALA A 538 -17.09 -8.20 -40.66
C ALA A 538 -15.92 -8.30 -41.65
N THR A 539 -14.83 -7.60 -41.35
CA THR A 539 -13.62 -7.51 -42.18
C THR A 539 -12.45 -8.31 -41.61
N GLY A 540 -12.68 -9.08 -40.55
CA GLY A 540 -11.71 -10.02 -40.00
C GLY A 540 -11.47 -11.23 -40.90
N TYR A 541 -10.53 -12.07 -40.47
CA TYR A 541 -10.17 -13.29 -41.16
C TYR A 541 -11.29 -14.31 -41.14
N ARG A 542 -11.35 -15.08 -42.23
CA ARG A 542 -12.31 -16.16 -42.49
C ARG A 542 -11.72 -17.16 -43.47
N LEU A 543 -12.42 -18.27 -43.68
CA LEU A 543 -12.17 -19.10 -44.85
C LEU A 543 -12.68 -18.36 -46.12
N PRO A 544 -12.07 -18.57 -47.30
CA PRO A 544 -12.63 -18.07 -48.56
C PRO A 544 -14.02 -18.65 -48.79
N SER A 545 -14.92 -17.92 -49.44
CA SER A 545 -16.16 -18.54 -49.92
C SER A 545 -15.85 -19.54 -51.03
N GLU A 546 -16.75 -20.49 -51.26
CA GLU A 546 -16.61 -21.45 -52.35
C GLU A 546 -16.50 -20.75 -53.70
N ALA A 547 -17.24 -19.64 -53.88
CA ALA A 547 -17.20 -18.81 -55.06
C ALA A 547 -15.87 -18.06 -55.20
N GLU A 548 -15.36 -17.45 -54.13
CA GLU A 548 -14.06 -16.77 -54.12
C GLU A 548 -12.92 -17.74 -54.44
N TRP A 549 -12.93 -18.93 -53.81
CA TRP A 549 -11.95 -19.98 -54.06
C TRP A 549 -12.01 -20.44 -55.52
N ALA A 550 -13.22 -20.76 -56.02
CA ALA A 550 -13.39 -21.25 -57.39
C ALA A 550 -12.98 -20.21 -58.43
N TRP A 551 -13.29 -18.93 -58.20
CA TRP A 551 -12.87 -17.85 -59.07
C TRP A 551 -11.36 -17.66 -59.04
N ALA A 552 -10.75 -17.61 -57.86
CA ALA A 552 -9.31 -17.43 -57.69
C ALA A 552 -8.51 -18.56 -58.34
N ALA A 553 -8.99 -19.81 -58.21
CA ALA A 553 -8.34 -20.97 -58.81
C ALA A 553 -8.51 -21.05 -60.33
N ARG A 554 -9.70 -20.69 -60.86
CA ARG A 554 -10.03 -20.90 -62.27
C ARG A 554 -9.75 -19.72 -63.18
N SER A 555 -9.87 -18.49 -62.68
CA SER A 555 -9.81 -17.32 -63.54
C SER A 555 -8.39 -17.06 -64.05
N SER A 556 -8.20 -17.06 -65.36
CA SER A 556 -6.95 -16.70 -66.02
C SER A 556 -7.23 -15.73 -67.17
N GLY A 557 -7.02 -14.44 -66.92
CA GLY A 557 -7.45 -13.38 -67.83
C GLY A 557 -8.98 -13.37 -68.00
N ALA A 558 -9.45 -13.61 -69.23
CA ALA A 558 -10.87 -13.72 -69.57
C ALA A 558 -11.40 -15.18 -69.62
N ALA A 559 -10.56 -16.17 -69.33
CA ALA A 559 -10.91 -17.60 -69.39
C ALA A 559 -11.06 -18.22 -67.99
N LEU A 560 -11.83 -19.31 -67.92
CA LEU A 560 -11.94 -20.15 -66.73
C LEU A 560 -11.27 -21.50 -67.00
N LEU A 561 -10.21 -21.79 -66.26
CA LEU A 561 -9.48 -23.04 -66.34
C LEU A 561 -10.32 -24.22 -65.85
N LYS A 562 -10.08 -25.38 -66.48
CA LYS A 562 -10.64 -26.67 -66.06
C LYS A 562 -9.74 -27.37 -65.05
N PHE A 563 -8.44 -27.46 -65.35
CA PHE A 563 -7.37 -27.95 -64.49
C PHE A 563 -6.41 -26.79 -64.17
N PRO A 564 -5.60 -26.89 -63.10
CA PRO A 564 -4.59 -25.88 -62.76
C PRO A 564 -3.62 -25.56 -63.92
N TRP A 565 -3.38 -26.53 -64.80
CA TRP A 565 -2.48 -26.43 -65.95
C TRP A 565 -3.19 -26.23 -67.30
N GLY A 566 -4.50 -25.98 -67.33
CA GLY A 566 -5.28 -25.78 -68.55
C GLY A 566 -6.40 -26.80 -68.77
N ASP A 567 -6.56 -27.29 -70.00
CA ASP A 567 -7.71 -28.10 -70.40
C ASP A 567 -7.42 -29.60 -70.64
N ASN A 568 -6.16 -29.93 -70.93
CA ASN A 568 -5.74 -31.27 -71.32
C ASN A 568 -5.37 -32.12 -70.09
N PHE A 569 -5.87 -33.35 -70.03
CA PHE A 569 -5.54 -34.32 -68.97
C PHE A 569 -4.87 -35.55 -69.60
N PRO A 570 -3.82 -36.13 -68.98
CA PRO A 570 -3.15 -35.73 -67.74
C PRO A 570 -2.18 -34.54 -67.94
N PRO A 571 -1.64 -33.93 -66.86
CA PRO A 571 -0.55 -32.95 -66.98
C PRO A 571 0.71 -33.60 -67.58
N THR A 572 1.45 -32.84 -68.38
CA THR A 572 2.68 -33.31 -69.04
C THR A 572 3.96 -33.01 -68.25
N GLN A 573 3.85 -32.26 -67.16
CA GLN A 573 4.95 -31.86 -66.29
C GLN A 573 4.44 -31.78 -64.85
N ALA A 574 5.33 -31.88 -63.86
CA ALA A 574 4.99 -31.69 -62.46
C ALA A 574 4.55 -30.23 -62.23
N VAL A 575 3.27 -30.03 -61.93
CA VAL A 575 2.66 -28.72 -61.74
C VAL A 575 2.08 -28.54 -60.33
N GLU A 576 1.80 -29.64 -59.64
CA GLU A 576 1.13 -29.72 -58.34
C GLU A 576 1.44 -31.08 -57.68
N ASN A 577 1.10 -31.25 -56.40
CA ASN A 577 1.26 -32.53 -55.69
C ASN A 577 0.01 -33.41 -55.77
N TYR A 578 0.14 -34.63 -56.30
CA TYR A 578 -0.93 -35.60 -56.54
C TYR A 578 -0.54 -37.02 -56.13
N ALA A 579 -1.52 -37.93 -56.12
CA ALA A 579 -1.21 -39.34 -56.03
C ALA A 579 -0.54 -39.81 -57.33
N ASP A 580 0.70 -40.26 -57.25
CA ASP A 580 1.62 -40.45 -58.36
C ASP A 580 2.49 -41.70 -58.16
N ASN A 581 3.47 -41.94 -59.03
CA ASN A 581 4.34 -43.12 -58.90
C ASN A 581 5.09 -43.19 -57.56
N THR A 582 5.42 -42.06 -56.93
CA THR A 582 6.14 -41.99 -55.65
C THR A 582 5.24 -42.35 -54.47
N SER A 583 3.95 -42.05 -54.54
CA SER A 583 2.97 -42.31 -53.47
C SER A 583 2.17 -43.61 -53.64
N ALA A 584 2.47 -44.43 -54.65
CA ALA A 584 1.72 -45.64 -55.01
C ALA A 584 1.51 -46.63 -53.85
N TYR A 585 2.50 -46.80 -52.98
CA TYR A 585 2.42 -47.71 -51.84
C TYR A 585 1.55 -47.18 -50.69
N VAL A 586 1.24 -45.88 -50.67
CA VAL A 586 0.39 -45.23 -49.68
C VAL A 586 -1.03 -45.07 -50.21
N THR A 587 -1.20 -44.53 -51.42
CA THR A 587 -2.50 -44.12 -51.96
C THR A 587 -3.22 -45.25 -52.71
N GLY A 588 -2.47 -46.26 -53.18
CA GLY A 588 -2.97 -47.41 -53.94
C GLY A 588 -3.46 -47.10 -55.37
N ARG A 589 -3.78 -45.84 -55.70
CA ARG A 589 -4.18 -45.39 -57.04
C ARG A 589 -3.46 -44.11 -57.41
N ILE A 590 -2.85 -44.11 -58.59
CA ILE A 590 -1.90 -43.08 -59.00
C ILE A 590 -2.21 -42.54 -60.38
N LEU A 591 -1.70 -41.34 -60.64
CA LEU A 591 -1.63 -40.73 -61.95
C LEU A 591 -0.43 -41.34 -62.70
N SER A 592 -0.68 -42.37 -63.49
CA SER A 592 0.38 -43.12 -64.19
C SER A 592 1.22 -42.21 -65.08
N GLY A 593 2.55 -42.27 -64.91
CA GLY A 593 3.51 -41.48 -65.69
C GLY A 593 3.71 -40.05 -65.20
N TYR A 594 3.19 -39.72 -64.02
CA TYR A 594 3.43 -38.47 -63.30
C TYR A 594 4.36 -38.73 -62.10
N GLU A 595 5.24 -37.76 -61.82
CA GLU A 595 6.16 -37.79 -60.69
C GLU A 595 6.41 -36.36 -60.19
N ASP A 596 5.96 -36.06 -58.98
CA ASP A 596 6.13 -34.76 -58.31
C ASP A 596 7.17 -34.78 -57.18
N GLY A 597 7.60 -35.98 -56.76
CA GLY A 597 8.65 -36.20 -55.78
C GLY A 597 8.19 -36.24 -54.32
N TYR A 598 6.88 -36.21 -54.06
CA TYR A 598 6.32 -36.21 -52.70
C TYR A 598 5.32 -37.36 -52.48
N VAL A 599 5.61 -38.20 -51.48
CA VAL A 599 4.73 -39.33 -51.12
C VAL A 599 3.41 -38.87 -50.47
N VAL A 600 3.47 -37.77 -49.72
CA VAL A 600 2.36 -37.15 -48.99
C VAL A 600 2.41 -35.64 -49.23
N SER A 601 1.78 -34.81 -48.39
CA SER A 601 1.83 -33.35 -48.55
C SER A 601 3.26 -32.82 -48.72
N ALA A 602 3.43 -31.89 -49.65
CA ALA A 602 4.66 -31.16 -49.88
C ALA A 602 4.71 -29.93 -48.97
N PRO A 603 5.89 -29.35 -48.70
CA PRO A 603 5.94 -27.99 -48.19
C PRO A 603 5.14 -27.05 -49.09
N VAL A 604 4.40 -26.12 -48.51
CA VAL A 604 3.62 -25.14 -49.30
C VAL A 604 4.55 -24.34 -50.23
N ALA A 605 4.01 -23.91 -51.38
CA ALA A 605 4.75 -23.22 -52.43
C ALA A 605 5.97 -24.01 -52.99
N SER A 606 5.88 -25.34 -53.02
CA SER A 606 6.88 -26.20 -53.69
C SER A 606 6.73 -26.20 -55.22
N PHE A 607 5.54 -25.87 -55.73
CA PHE A 607 5.23 -25.83 -57.15
C PHE A 607 5.09 -24.40 -57.67
N THR A 608 4.89 -24.25 -58.97
CA THR A 608 4.77 -22.92 -59.60
C THR A 608 3.46 -22.27 -59.21
N ALA A 609 3.51 -21.00 -58.78
CA ALA A 609 2.29 -20.24 -58.55
C ALA A 609 1.44 -20.12 -59.82
N SER A 610 0.13 -20.05 -59.64
CA SER A 610 -0.80 -19.59 -60.67
C SER A 610 -0.45 -18.19 -61.18
N SER A 611 -1.04 -17.79 -62.31
CA SER A 611 -0.90 -16.43 -62.88
C SER A 611 -1.34 -15.30 -61.93
N ARG A 612 -1.97 -15.65 -60.81
CA ARG A 612 -2.46 -14.77 -59.75
C ARG A 612 -1.60 -14.80 -58.48
N GLY A 613 -0.47 -15.51 -58.48
CA GLY A 613 0.45 -15.60 -57.34
C GLY A 613 -0.03 -16.52 -56.21
N LEU A 614 -1.01 -17.38 -56.47
CA LEU A 614 -1.49 -18.39 -55.52
C LEU A 614 -0.87 -19.74 -55.82
N TYR A 615 -0.43 -20.45 -54.78
CA TYR A 615 0.18 -21.77 -54.84
C TYR A 615 -0.83 -22.84 -54.40
N ASP A 616 -0.63 -24.06 -54.89
CA ASP A 616 -1.21 -25.30 -54.37
C ASP A 616 -2.75 -25.42 -54.43
N LEU A 617 -3.46 -24.50 -55.09
CA LEU A 617 -4.94 -24.59 -55.25
C LEU A 617 -5.39 -25.82 -56.05
N GLY A 618 -4.47 -26.40 -56.82
CA GLY A 618 -4.73 -27.55 -57.67
C GLY A 618 -4.54 -28.89 -57.01
N GLY A 619 -3.66 -28.99 -56.00
CA GLY A 619 -3.19 -30.23 -55.40
C GLY A 619 -2.68 -30.02 -53.97
N ASN A 620 -1.70 -30.80 -53.53
CA ASN A 620 -1.16 -30.79 -52.17
C ASN A 620 -2.20 -31.18 -51.11
N VAL A 621 -3.03 -30.28 -50.61
CA VAL A 621 -4.17 -30.64 -49.75
C VAL A 621 -5.45 -29.97 -50.23
N ALA A 622 -6.56 -30.69 -50.13
CA ALA A 622 -7.85 -30.08 -50.38
C ALA A 622 -8.16 -29.08 -49.25
N GLU A 623 -8.98 -28.08 -49.52
CA GLU A 623 -9.14 -26.94 -48.63
C GLU A 623 -10.58 -26.79 -48.14
N TRP A 624 -10.73 -26.64 -46.83
CA TRP A 624 -11.96 -26.11 -46.26
C TRP A 624 -12.25 -24.71 -46.81
N VAL A 625 -13.47 -24.52 -47.31
CA VAL A 625 -14.02 -23.20 -47.62
C VAL A 625 -15.14 -22.86 -46.65
N HIS A 626 -15.59 -21.60 -46.65
CA HIS A 626 -16.58 -21.09 -45.71
C HIS A 626 -17.92 -21.82 -45.78
N ASP A 627 -18.38 -22.13 -47.00
CA ASP A 627 -19.76 -22.47 -47.28
C ASP A 627 -20.21 -23.81 -46.67
N VAL A 628 -21.45 -23.81 -46.19
CA VAL A 628 -22.19 -25.03 -45.87
C VAL A 628 -22.47 -25.79 -47.17
N TYR A 629 -22.21 -27.10 -47.16
CA TYR A 629 -22.38 -27.93 -48.34
C TYR A 629 -23.85 -28.05 -48.72
N THR A 630 -24.17 -27.52 -49.90
CA THR A 630 -25.47 -27.67 -50.56
C THR A 630 -25.26 -27.92 -52.06
N ILE A 631 -26.26 -28.50 -52.72
CA ILE A 631 -26.26 -28.67 -54.18
C ILE A 631 -27.04 -27.49 -54.79
N PRO A 632 -26.38 -26.63 -55.58
CA PRO A 632 -27.05 -25.47 -56.17
C PRO A 632 -28.04 -25.87 -57.26
N SER A 633 -29.05 -25.02 -57.47
CA SER A 633 -30.04 -25.21 -58.54
C SER A 633 -29.52 -24.70 -59.89
N ALA A 634 -29.81 -25.44 -60.97
CA ALA A 634 -29.39 -25.08 -62.32
C ALA A 634 -30.11 -23.85 -62.90
N ASN A 635 -31.27 -23.48 -62.35
CA ASN A 635 -32.12 -22.38 -62.83
C ASN A 635 -32.12 -21.18 -61.88
N GLY A 636 -31.03 -20.97 -61.13
CA GLY A 636 -30.92 -19.87 -60.16
C GLY A 636 -30.71 -18.50 -60.82
N SER A 637 -31.14 -17.44 -60.14
CA SER A 637 -30.69 -16.07 -60.41
C SER A 637 -29.20 -15.91 -60.07
N ILE A 638 -28.54 -14.91 -60.65
CA ILE A 638 -27.14 -14.58 -60.34
C ILE A 638 -27.00 -14.35 -58.83
N ALA A 639 -26.12 -15.10 -58.18
CA ALA A 639 -25.78 -14.92 -56.78
C ALA A 639 -24.60 -13.95 -56.65
N THR A 640 -24.79 -12.82 -55.99
CA THR A 640 -23.74 -11.82 -55.75
C THR A 640 -23.05 -12.08 -54.41
N ASP A 641 -21.72 -12.22 -54.42
CA ASP A 641 -20.85 -12.51 -53.27
C ASP A 641 -21.43 -13.58 -52.31
N PRO A 642 -21.77 -14.78 -52.82
CA PRO A 642 -22.44 -15.80 -52.02
C PRO A 642 -21.55 -16.31 -50.88
N LEU A 643 -22.15 -16.47 -49.70
CA LEU A 643 -21.52 -17.01 -48.48
C LEU A 643 -22.23 -18.28 -47.95
N GLY A 644 -23.24 -18.76 -48.67
CA GLY A 644 -24.02 -19.94 -48.27
C GLY A 644 -24.96 -19.70 -47.09
N ALA A 645 -25.31 -20.79 -46.39
CA ALA A 645 -26.21 -20.78 -45.23
C ALA A 645 -25.47 -20.37 -43.94
N GLN A 646 -26.20 -19.80 -42.98
CA GLN A 646 -25.64 -19.36 -41.69
C GLN A 646 -24.97 -20.48 -40.88
N SER A 647 -25.48 -21.70 -40.95
CA SER A 647 -24.93 -22.88 -40.27
C SER A 647 -25.35 -24.17 -40.98
N GLY A 648 -24.64 -25.27 -40.70
CA GLY A 648 -24.98 -26.60 -41.21
C GLY A 648 -24.03 -27.68 -40.70
N ASP A 649 -24.33 -28.93 -41.05
CA ASP A 649 -23.62 -30.11 -40.52
C ASP A 649 -22.38 -30.48 -41.34
N ASN A 650 -22.37 -30.11 -42.63
CA ASN A 650 -21.26 -30.39 -43.55
C ASN A 650 -20.86 -29.10 -44.26
N TYR A 651 -19.55 -28.96 -44.48
CA TYR A 651 -18.94 -27.82 -45.13
C TYR A 651 -18.21 -28.25 -46.39
N VAL A 652 -18.11 -27.34 -47.35
CA VAL A 652 -17.52 -27.64 -48.65
C VAL A 652 -16.00 -27.76 -48.53
N ILE A 653 -15.44 -28.73 -49.26
CA ILE A 653 -14.01 -28.92 -49.48
C ILE A 653 -13.74 -28.73 -50.98
N ARG A 654 -12.68 -27.99 -51.31
CA ARG A 654 -12.30 -27.62 -52.68
C ARG A 654 -10.84 -28.01 -52.97
N GLY A 655 -10.51 -28.10 -54.26
CA GLY A 655 -9.17 -28.52 -54.70
C GLY A 655 -8.97 -30.03 -54.62
N ALA A 656 -7.82 -30.48 -55.12
CA ALA A 656 -7.38 -31.87 -54.98
C ALA A 656 -6.33 -31.96 -53.87
N SER A 657 -5.78 -33.16 -53.66
CA SER A 657 -4.77 -33.41 -52.63
C SER A 657 -3.73 -34.40 -53.14
N TRP A 658 -2.67 -34.59 -52.36
CA TRP A 658 -1.64 -35.61 -52.54
C TRP A 658 -2.20 -37.04 -52.64
N ALA A 659 -3.46 -37.26 -52.20
CA ALA A 659 -4.15 -38.55 -52.28
C ALA A 659 -5.03 -38.74 -53.53
N HIS A 660 -5.16 -37.72 -54.38
CA HIS A 660 -6.05 -37.74 -55.55
C HIS A 660 -5.29 -37.94 -56.87
N SER A 661 -5.88 -38.70 -57.80
CA SER A 661 -5.30 -38.98 -59.12
C SER A 661 -6.30 -39.02 -60.28
N ARG A 662 -7.60 -39.02 -60.00
CA ARG A 662 -8.63 -39.20 -61.04
C ARG A 662 -8.95 -37.88 -61.72
N ILE A 663 -9.29 -37.94 -63.01
CA ILE A 663 -9.78 -36.78 -63.79
C ILE A 663 -10.93 -36.04 -63.10
N ALA A 664 -11.77 -36.74 -62.34
CA ALA A 664 -12.87 -36.11 -61.61
C ALA A 664 -12.38 -35.17 -60.50
N GLU A 665 -11.35 -35.58 -59.76
CA GLU A 665 -10.81 -34.97 -58.55
C GLU A 665 -9.84 -33.84 -58.86
N LEU A 666 -9.04 -33.96 -59.92
CA LEU A 666 -8.02 -32.96 -60.27
C LEU A 666 -8.59 -31.72 -60.98
N ARG A 667 -9.91 -31.66 -61.22
CA ARG A 667 -10.55 -30.49 -61.81
C ARG A 667 -10.77 -29.41 -60.77
N LEU A 668 -10.59 -28.16 -61.15
CA LEU A 668 -10.86 -27.01 -60.29
C LEU A 668 -12.36 -26.82 -59.98
N SER A 669 -13.25 -27.55 -60.68
CA SER A 669 -14.68 -27.64 -60.37
C SER A 669 -15.02 -28.71 -59.34
N TYR A 670 -14.08 -29.59 -58.95
CA TYR A 670 -14.30 -30.70 -58.03
C TYR A 670 -14.75 -30.28 -56.62
N ARG A 671 -15.88 -30.80 -56.16
CA ARG A 671 -16.47 -30.48 -54.85
C ARG A 671 -16.57 -31.74 -53.99
N ASP A 672 -16.05 -31.65 -52.77
CA ASP A 672 -16.24 -32.63 -51.71
C ASP A 672 -16.86 -31.96 -50.47
N TYR A 673 -17.14 -32.72 -49.42
CA TYR A 673 -17.68 -32.19 -48.17
C TYR A 673 -17.28 -33.01 -46.95
N GLY A 674 -17.39 -32.39 -45.78
CA GLY A 674 -17.23 -33.08 -44.51
C GLY A 674 -17.40 -32.16 -43.32
N GLN A 675 -16.96 -32.66 -42.17
CA GLN A 675 -17.02 -31.95 -40.89
C GLN A 675 -15.74 -32.12 -40.07
N ALA A 676 -15.28 -33.37 -39.94
CA ALA A 676 -14.08 -33.75 -39.19
C ALA A 676 -12.80 -33.54 -40.02
N GLY A 677 -11.66 -33.43 -39.32
CA GLY A 677 -10.35 -33.36 -39.97
C GLY A 677 -10.01 -34.62 -40.76
N ARG A 678 -9.25 -34.44 -41.83
CA ARG A 678 -8.69 -35.49 -42.69
C ARG A 678 -7.21 -35.22 -42.92
N ASP A 679 -6.43 -36.27 -43.19
CA ASP A 679 -4.99 -36.20 -43.49
C ASP A 679 -4.66 -35.53 -44.84
N ASP A 680 -5.67 -35.32 -45.68
CA ASP A 680 -5.54 -34.70 -46.99
C ASP A 680 -6.33 -33.39 -47.13
N VAL A 681 -6.88 -32.86 -46.02
CA VAL A 681 -7.67 -31.62 -45.99
C VAL A 681 -7.07 -30.61 -45.01
N GLY A 682 -6.64 -29.47 -45.56
CA GLY A 682 -6.21 -28.28 -44.84
C GLY A 682 -7.12 -27.10 -45.13
N PHE A 683 -6.57 -25.88 -45.10
CA PHE A 683 -7.30 -24.66 -45.42
C PHE A 683 -6.36 -23.49 -45.69
N ARG A 684 -6.89 -22.44 -46.31
CA ARG A 684 -6.27 -21.11 -46.39
C ARG A 684 -7.22 -20.04 -45.88
N ILE A 685 -6.68 -18.88 -45.53
CA ILE A 685 -7.50 -17.78 -45.00
C ILE A 685 -7.72 -16.67 -46.02
N ALA A 686 -8.82 -15.96 -45.85
CA ALA A 686 -9.22 -14.78 -46.59
C ALA A 686 -9.72 -13.70 -45.63
N ARG A 687 -9.85 -12.46 -46.11
CA ARG A 687 -10.61 -11.39 -45.44
C ARG A 687 -11.05 -10.36 -46.45
N TYR A 688 -12.10 -9.60 -46.16
CA TYR A 688 -12.45 -8.46 -47.00
C TYR A 688 -11.39 -7.35 -46.89
N ALA A 689 -11.15 -6.66 -48.01
CA ALA A 689 -10.10 -5.65 -48.09
C ALA A 689 -10.47 -4.31 -47.46
N GLU A 690 -11.77 -4.12 -47.24
CA GLU A 690 -12.40 -2.86 -46.92
C GLU A 690 -12.37 -2.48 -45.43
#